data_AF-A0A8J3NZF5-F1
#
_entry.id   AF-A0A8J3NZF5-F1
#
_cell.length_a   1.000
_cell.length_b   1.000
_cell.length_c   1.000
_cell.angle_alpha   90.00
_cell.angle_beta   90.00
_cell.angle_gamma   90.00
#
_symmetry.space_group_name_H-M   'P 1'
#
loop_
_entity.id
_entity.type
_entity.pdbx_description
1 polymer ?
#
loop_
_entity_poly.entity_id
_entity_poly.type
_entity_poly.pdbx_seq_one_letter_code
_entity_poly.pdbx_strand_id
1 'polypeptide(L)'
;MTLWRAAAAALLMTGSALTAVATTTAPAVAHTIDPTKFQQVEMARGVAEMGEPMSLAVLPDLSVLHTARNGTLRRTTAAGTTSVVGTIPVYSHDEEGLQGVGVDPGFATNRFIYLYFAPPLSTPTGDAPATGTSWTQWQGVNRLARFTLNADFTVNMGSQVNVLDVPADRGLCCHVGGDIDFDAAGNLYLSTGDDSNPFSSDGYAPLDERTDRNPAYDAQRSAGNTNDLRGKILRIKVNANGSYSIPSGNLFAPGTAQTRAEIYAMGFRNPFRMSVDKATGVVYVGDYGPDAGTTNANRGPSGQVEFNRITSAGNYGWPYCTGANTSTETYNEWNFATASTGPKFNCTGGPTNNSFRNTGLSTLPAARPAWIKYGGDSGTPTEFGGGSESPMGGPVYRYDAASTSTVKFPQDMDGQFFATEFGRGWIKPIHVNADGSRGTIDAFPWTGKQVMDSAFGPNGALYVLDYGTGYFNGDANSALYRFEYIGTGNRAPIANAEGTPTAGAAPLTVAFSSAGSSDPEGGALTYSWAFGDGTTSTAANPSKTYSTNGTYTATLTVRDPQGATGSDSVVITVGNTPPAVTINSPGNGQLFAFGDTVSYSLTVTDAGDGTIDCARVKLTYVLGHDQHGHQITSKTGCSGTITIPVDGEHDDAANIFAIFDAEYTDNQGLTTHTQHTLQPRHRQAEHFGTSQGINTFTKATAEGGKTVGDIHNGDWISFTPYRLSNATGFTARVSSGGVGGTLQIRAGSATGTVLGSATVGVTGGWETFATVTGTITNPPNTTSPVFLTFSGGTGALFDLDSFTFTTAAGVGPVKGLAGKCLDVRSGATADGTQIQIYTCNGTGSQTWTRNGQTLRAFGKCLDIAGGASADGTKIQLYTCNGSGAQNWTYQTSDQTLRNPQSGKCLDVSGGNSADSTIVHLWTCTANAANQKWTLP
;
A
#
# COMPACT_ATOMS: atom_id res chain seq x y z
N MET A 1 89.60 -7.92 44.01
CA MET A 1 89.67 -6.97 42.87
C MET A 1 88.69 -7.49 41.82
N THR A 2 87.37 -7.50 42.04
CA THR A 2 86.41 -6.38 42.18
C THR A 2 86.50 -5.39 41.01
N LEU A 3 85.63 -5.61 40.02
CA LEU A 3 85.47 -4.80 38.81
C LEU A 3 84.17 -3.99 38.92
N TRP A 4 84.29 -2.69 38.67
CA TRP A 4 83.21 -1.70 38.63
C TRP A 4 82.66 -1.54 37.21
N ARG A 5 81.34 -1.37 37.10
CA ARG A 5 80.71 -0.61 36.01
C ARG A 5 79.57 0.25 36.58
N ALA A 6 79.52 1.48 36.07
CA ALA A 6 78.74 2.61 36.54
C ALA A 6 77.32 2.66 35.96
N ALA A 7 76.51 3.47 36.63
CA ALA A 7 75.06 3.60 36.58
C ALA A 7 74.48 4.26 35.31
N ALA A 8 73.23 3.90 35.01
CA ALA A 8 72.27 4.76 34.35
C ALA A 8 70.93 4.66 35.11
N ALA A 9 70.40 5.83 35.50
CA ALA A 9 69.23 5.99 36.34
C ALA A 9 67.92 5.65 35.60
N ALA A 10 67.10 4.81 36.21
CA ALA A 10 65.72 4.58 35.79
C ALA A 10 64.79 5.51 36.58
N LEU A 11 64.15 6.43 35.87
CA LEU A 11 63.06 7.26 36.37
C LEU A 11 61.82 6.38 36.51
N LEU A 12 61.35 6.14 37.74
CA LEU A 12 60.04 5.52 37.99
C LEU A 12 58.95 6.52 37.55
N MET A 13 58.31 6.27 36.41
CA MET A 13 57.00 6.84 36.12
C MET A 13 55.94 5.95 36.76
N THR A 14 55.34 6.44 37.84
CA THR A 14 54.10 5.88 38.40
C THR A 14 52.97 6.16 37.40
N GLY A 15 52.74 5.20 36.50
CA GLY A 15 51.56 5.20 35.64
C GLY A 15 50.30 5.07 36.50
N SER A 16 49.61 6.18 36.72
CA SER A 16 48.24 6.18 37.20
C SER A 16 47.39 5.47 36.15
N ALA A 17 47.00 4.23 36.43
CA ALA A 17 45.98 3.55 35.64
C ALA A 17 44.68 4.35 35.78
N LEU A 18 44.41 5.23 34.80
CA LEU A 18 43.06 5.70 34.53
C LEU A 18 42.26 4.48 34.10
N THR A 19 41.62 3.85 35.07
CA THR A 19 40.50 2.96 34.84
C THR A 19 39.45 3.79 34.11
N ALA A 20 39.29 3.53 32.81
CA ALA A 20 38.13 3.99 32.07
C ALA A 20 36.91 3.36 32.75
N VAL A 21 36.27 4.13 33.62
CA VAL A 21 34.94 3.82 34.11
C VAL A 21 34.05 3.86 32.88
N ALA A 22 33.67 2.69 32.38
CA ALA A 22 32.57 2.58 31.44
C ALA A 22 31.35 3.17 32.14
N THR A 23 31.01 4.42 31.82
CA THR A 23 29.73 4.99 32.19
C THR A 23 28.68 4.20 31.42
N THR A 24 28.11 3.19 32.06
CA THR A 24 26.84 2.64 31.61
C THR A 24 25.85 3.79 31.60
N THR A 25 25.44 4.21 30.41
CA THR A 25 24.35 5.16 30.24
C THR A 25 23.16 4.58 31.02
N ALA A 26 22.69 5.30 32.03
CA ALA A 26 21.52 4.89 32.78
C ALA A 26 20.35 4.72 31.79
N PRO A 27 19.51 3.68 31.94
CA PRO A 27 18.29 3.56 31.14
C PRO A 27 17.42 4.81 31.35
N ALA A 28 16.72 5.24 30.30
CA ALA A 28 15.75 6.34 30.37
C ALA A 28 14.77 6.13 31.54
N VAL A 29 14.31 7.20 32.19
CA VAL A 29 13.22 7.09 33.17
C VAL A 29 11.90 7.17 32.39
N ALA A 30 10.87 6.42 32.78
CA ALA A 30 9.53 6.58 32.20
C ALA A 30 9.11 8.06 32.24
N HIS A 31 8.82 8.64 31.07
CA HIS A 31 8.62 10.08 30.91
C HIS A 31 7.28 10.34 30.22
N THR A 32 6.33 10.93 30.95
CA THR A 32 5.08 11.38 30.37
C THR A 32 5.35 12.56 29.43
N ILE A 33 5.11 12.36 28.13
CA ILE A 33 5.26 13.39 27.11
C ILE A 33 4.14 14.42 27.28
N ASP A 34 4.51 15.68 27.48
CA ASP A 34 3.60 16.83 27.49
C ASP A 34 3.52 17.41 26.08
N PRO A 35 2.39 17.22 25.35
CA PRO A 35 2.21 17.72 23.99
C PRO A 35 2.49 19.22 23.84
N THR A 36 2.26 20.01 24.89
CA THR A 36 2.41 21.47 24.84
C THR A 36 3.87 21.92 24.74
N LYS A 37 4.82 21.01 25.01
CA LYS A 37 6.26 21.27 24.92
C LYS A 37 6.88 20.89 23.58
N PHE A 38 6.08 20.38 22.66
CA PHE A 38 6.53 20.01 21.33
C PHE A 38 5.84 20.86 20.28
N GLN A 39 6.53 21.00 19.16
CA GLN A 39 5.98 21.64 17.98
C GLN A 39 6.26 20.78 16.74
N GLN A 40 5.23 20.60 15.92
CA GLN A 40 5.33 20.04 14.58
C GLN A 40 5.51 21.19 13.57
N VAL A 41 6.68 21.29 12.98
CA VAL A 41 7.00 22.26 11.92
C VAL A 41 6.84 21.57 10.57
N GLU A 42 5.96 22.10 9.74
CA GLU A 42 5.82 21.66 8.34
C GLU A 42 6.97 22.22 7.50
N MET A 43 7.62 21.35 6.73
CA MET A 43 8.76 21.73 5.88
C MET A 43 8.42 21.66 4.39
N ALA A 44 7.52 20.78 3.99
CA ALA A 44 7.07 20.61 2.61
C ALA A 44 5.74 19.85 2.60
N ARG A 45 4.89 20.11 1.61
CA ARG A 45 3.58 19.45 1.47
C ARG A 45 3.17 19.26 0.02
N GLY A 46 2.41 18.19 -0.21
CA GLY A 46 1.69 17.94 -1.44
C GLY A 46 2.53 17.24 -2.50
N VAL A 47 1.85 16.68 -3.50
CA VAL A 47 2.44 15.90 -4.58
C VAL A 47 3.58 16.62 -5.31
N ALA A 48 3.47 17.94 -5.50
CA ALA A 48 4.49 18.72 -6.21
C ALA A 48 5.85 18.69 -5.48
N GLU A 49 5.82 18.83 -4.15
CA GLU A 49 7.01 18.81 -3.32
C GLU A 49 7.42 17.40 -2.89
N MET A 50 6.49 16.46 -2.72
CA MET A 50 6.76 15.16 -2.12
C MET A 50 6.82 14.02 -3.14
N GLY A 51 6.05 14.09 -4.24
CA GLY A 51 5.78 12.92 -5.09
C GLY A 51 5.08 11.82 -4.30
N GLU A 52 5.39 10.56 -4.60
CA GLU A 52 5.06 9.40 -3.74
C GLU A 52 6.24 9.16 -2.78
N PRO A 53 6.24 9.73 -1.57
CA PRO A 53 7.42 9.75 -0.72
C PRO A 53 7.76 8.34 -0.21
N MET A 54 9.03 7.94 -0.24
CA MET A 54 9.47 6.61 0.19
C MET A 54 10.43 6.66 1.36
N SER A 55 11.54 7.40 1.29
CA SER A 55 12.56 7.41 2.35
C SER A 55 13.16 8.79 2.54
N LEU A 56 13.70 9.08 3.72
CA LEU A 56 14.37 10.33 4.05
C LEU A 56 15.78 10.12 4.61
N ALA A 57 16.66 11.10 4.40
CA ALA A 57 17.92 11.20 5.12
C ALA A 57 18.25 12.67 5.45
N VAL A 58 18.56 12.94 6.72
CA VAL A 58 18.88 14.29 7.21
C VAL A 58 20.37 14.59 7.02
N LEU A 59 20.69 15.69 6.34
CA LEU A 59 22.06 16.14 6.09
C LEU A 59 22.61 16.98 7.25
N PRO A 60 23.95 17.13 7.36
CA PRO A 60 24.58 17.96 8.39
C PRO A 60 24.14 19.43 8.41
N ASP A 61 23.68 19.96 7.28
CA ASP A 61 23.16 21.34 7.15
C ASP A 61 21.66 21.45 7.48
N LEU A 62 21.07 20.40 8.04
CA LEU A 62 19.64 20.28 8.40
C LEU A 62 18.67 20.28 7.20
N SER A 63 19.18 20.17 5.98
CA SER A 63 18.34 19.82 4.83
C SER A 63 18.08 18.31 4.80
N VAL A 64 16.99 17.92 4.15
CA VAL A 64 16.54 16.53 4.07
C VAL A 64 16.53 16.09 2.63
N LEU A 65 17.23 15.00 2.32
CA LEU A 65 17.04 14.27 1.08
C LEU A 65 15.84 13.35 1.24
N HIS A 66 14.97 13.30 0.24
CA HIS A 66 13.86 12.33 0.24
C HIS A 66 13.59 11.80 -1.16
N THR A 67 13.20 10.53 -1.22
CA THR A 67 12.96 9.78 -2.45
C THR A 67 11.47 9.72 -2.76
N ALA A 68 11.15 9.71 -4.06
CA ALA A 68 9.86 9.27 -4.55
C ALA A 68 10.01 8.01 -5.41
N ARG A 69 9.03 7.10 -5.33
CA ARG A 69 9.11 5.77 -5.95
C ARG A 69 9.38 5.81 -7.46
N ASN A 70 8.90 6.85 -8.14
CA ASN A 70 9.13 7.09 -9.57
C ASN A 70 10.58 7.43 -9.97
N GLY A 71 11.54 7.40 -9.04
CA GLY A 71 12.96 7.66 -9.31
C GLY A 71 13.42 9.08 -8.97
N THR A 72 12.54 9.94 -8.46
CA THR A 72 12.89 11.34 -8.15
C THR A 72 13.56 11.43 -6.78
N LEU A 73 14.74 12.07 -6.71
CA LEU A 73 15.38 12.48 -5.47
C LEU A 73 15.19 13.99 -5.29
N ARG A 74 14.69 14.38 -4.12
CA ARG A 74 14.47 15.77 -3.75
C ARG A 74 15.31 16.16 -2.54
N ARG A 75 15.53 17.46 -2.40
CA ARG A 75 16.09 18.08 -1.21
C ARG A 75 15.13 19.15 -0.70
N THR A 76 14.73 19.04 0.56
CA THR A 76 14.03 20.11 1.28
C THR A 76 15.02 20.77 2.24
N THR A 77 15.24 22.07 2.09
CA THR A 77 16.16 22.82 2.94
C THR A 77 15.65 22.97 4.38
N ALA A 78 16.51 23.36 5.31
CA ALA A 78 16.11 23.63 6.70
C ALA A 78 15.00 24.72 6.83
N ALA A 79 14.87 25.57 5.82
CA ALA A 79 13.87 26.63 5.70
C ALA A 79 12.60 26.19 4.96
N GLY A 80 12.48 24.93 4.53
CA GLY A 80 11.28 24.39 3.88
C GLY A 80 11.19 24.64 2.36
N THR A 81 12.28 25.01 1.70
CA THR A 81 12.32 25.07 0.23
C THR A 81 12.66 23.72 -0.35
N THR A 82 11.79 23.15 -1.20
CA THR A 82 12.00 21.85 -1.87
C THR A 82 12.44 22.02 -3.33
N SER A 83 13.41 21.21 -3.75
CA SER A 83 13.83 21.09 -5.15
C SER A 83 14.16 19.65 -5.55
N VAL A 84 13.95 19.31 -6.83
CA VAL A 84 14.47 18.07 -7.42
C VAL A 84 15.97 18.20 -7.60
N VAL A 85 16.73 17.25 -7.06
CA VAL A 85 18.20 17.24 -7.13
C VAL A 85 18.74 16.10 -8.01
N GLY A 86 17.90 15.12 -8.37
CA GLY A 86 18.23 14.09 -9.34
C GLY A 86 17.02 13.23 -9.72
N THR A 87 17.11 12.57 -10.87
CA THR A 87 16.12 11.58 -11.32
C THR A 87 16.87 10.34 -11.79
N ILE A 88 16.61 9.22 -11.12
CA ILE A 88 17.19 7.91 -11.43
C ILE A 88 16.20 7.17 -12.33
N PRO A 89 16.63 6.64 -13.50
CA PRO A 89 15.80 5.75 -14.27
C PRO A 89 15.46 4.51 -13.45
N VAL A 90 14.18 4.18 -13.35
CA VAL A 90 13.70 3.02 -12.58
C VAL A 90 12.74 2.15 -13.38
N TYR A 91 12.75 0.86 -13.10
CA TYR A 91 11.63 -0.02 -13.40
C TYR A 91 10.58 0.18 -12.32
N SER A 92 9.35 0.51 -12.74
CA SER A 92 8.22 0.72 -11.85
C SER A 92 7.05 -0.15 -12.31
N HIS A 93 6.83 -1.21 -11.53
CA HIS A 93 5.69 -2.11 -11.59
C HIS A 93 5.51 -2.64 -10.16
N ASP A 94 4.26 -2.79 -9.73
CA ASP A 94 3.90 -3.08 -8.35
C ASP A 94 4.59 -2.15 -7.32
N GLU A 95 5.37 -2.69 -6.38
CA GLU A 95 6.04 -1.93 -5.31
C GLU A 95 7.41 -1.36 -5.73
N GLU A 96 7.85 -1.64 -6.96
CA GLU A 96 9.22 -1.36 -7.39
C GLU A 96 9.43 0.09 -7.84
N GLY A 97 10.67 0.55 -7.70
CA GLY A 97 11.06 1.93 -7.96
C GLY A 97 12.32 2.34 -7.21
N LEU A 98 12.45 3.62 -6.90
CA LEU A 98 13.45 4.15 -5.97
C LEU A 98 12.93 4.05 -4.54
N GLN A 99 13.63 3.29 -3.70
CA GLN A 99 13.24 2.98 -2.33
C GLN A 99 13.99 3.87 -1.34
N GLY A 100 15.15 3.44 -0.85
CA GLY A 100 15.90 4.11 0.22
C GLY A 100 16.92 5.14 -0.26
N VAL A 101 17.19 6.10 0.63
CA VAL A 101 18.34 7.00 0.56
C VAL A 101 19.14 6.94 1.86
N GLY A 102 20.45 6.75 1.77
CA GLY A 102 21.38 6.79 2.89
C GLY A 102 22.48 7.83 2.68
N VAL A 103 22.94 8.45 3.76
CA VAL A 103 24.00 9.48 3.72
C VAL A 103 25.24 8.93 4.41
N ASP A 104 26.38 8.98 3.72
CA ASP A 104 27.64 8.48 4.26
C ASP A 104 28.01 9.23 5.56
N PRO A 105 28.47 8.57 6.64
CA PRO A 105 28.88 9.25 7.86
C PRO A 105 29.98 10.31 7.65
N GLY A 106 30.77 10.20 6.57
CA GLY A 106 31.76 11.17 6.12
C GLY A 106 31.24 12.22 5.13
N PHE A 107 29.93 12.39 4.99
CA PHE A 107 29.29 13.25 3.98
C PHE A 107 29.84 14.68 3.93
N ALA A 108 30.16 15.27 5.09
CA ALA A 108 30.73 16.62 5.16
C ALA A 108 32.02 16.79 4.32
N THR A 109 32.74 15.69 4.06
CA THR A 109 33.96 15.67 3.27
C THR A 109 33.76 15.03 1.89
N ASN A 110 33.09 13.86 1.83
CA ASN A 110 33.01 13.07 0.60
C ASN A 110 31.75 13.34 -0.25
N ARG A 111 30.71 13.93 0.34
CA ARG A 111 29.39 14.16 -0.27
C ARG A 111 28.75 12.90 -0.86
N PHE A 112 29.07 11.72 -0.33
CA PHE A 112 28.53 10.46 -0.80
C PHE A 112 27.12 10.20 -0.25
N ILE A 113 26.24 9.77 -1.15
CA ILE A 113 24.93 9.23 -0.84
C ILE A 113 24.79 7.84 -1.44
N TYR A 114 23.85 7.07 -0.89
CA TYR A 114 23.52 5.73 -1.32
C TYR A 114 22.04 5.70 -1.68
N LEU A 115 21.72 5.12 -2.84
CA LEU A 115 20.35 4.93 -3.28
C LEU A 115 20.11 3.44 -3.51
N TYR A 116 18.95 2.94 -3.09
CA TYR A 116 18.48 1.59 -3.39
C TYR A 116 17.29 1.65 -4.32
N PHE A 117 17.42 1.07 -5.52
CA PHE A 117 16.41 1.22 -6.56
C PHE A 117 16.34 0.04 -7.52
N ALA A 118 15.21 -0.07 -8.21
CA ALA A 118 14.97 -1.00 -9.30
C ALA A 118 15.46 -0.42 -10.64
N PRO A 119 16.64 -0.79 -11.18
CA PRO A 119 17.06 -0.32 -12.51
C PRO A 119 16.20 -0.90 -13.64
N PRO A 120 15.98 -0.16 -14.74
CA PRO A 120 15.45 -0.74 -15.98
C PRO A 120 16.41 -1.81 -16.52
N LEU A 121 15.87 -2.99 -16.81
CA LEU A 121 16.60 -4.12 -17.40
C LEU A 121 15.86 -4.59 -18.67
N SER A 122 16.14 -5.80 -19.13
CA SER A 122 15.38 -6.47 -20.21
C SER A 122 14.09 -7.14 -19.71
N THR A 123 13.72 -6.93 -18.44
CA THR A 123 12.51 -7.51 -17.85
C THR A 123 11.28 -6.86 -18.49
N PRO A 124 10.27 -7.65 -18.92
CA PRO A 124 9.09 -7.09 -19.57
C PRO A 124 8.32 -6.12 -18.68
N THR A 125 7.60 -5.19 -19.31
CA THR A 125 6.59 -4.37 -18.64
C THR A 125 5.31 -5.17 -18.44
N GLY A 126 4.70 -5.09 -17.26
CA GLY A 126 3.43 -5.75 -16.95
C GLY A 126 3.59 -7.01 -16.09
N ASP A 127 2.54 -7.83 -16.04
CA ASP A 127 2.43 -8.88 -15.04
C ASP A 127 3.09 -10.19 -15.49
N ALA A 128 3.94 -10.77 -14.63
CA ALA A 128 4.51 -12.09 -14.85
C ALA A 128 3.44 -13.17 -14.62
N PRO A 129 3.49 -14.27 -15.38
CA PRO A 129 2.48 -15.32 -15.24
C PRO A 129 2.65 -16.05 -13.91
N ALA A 130 1.53 -16.30 -13.22
CA ALA A 130 1.50 -17.01 -11.95
C ALA A 130 1.86 -18.50 -12.08
N THR A 131 1.70 -19.08 -13.28
CA THR A 131 2.10 -20.46 -13.61
C THR A 131 2.81 -20.52 -14.96
N GLY A 132 3.63 -21.55 -15.17
CA GLY A 132 4.42 -21.72 -16.39
C GLY A 132 5.57 -22.70 -16.24
N THR A 133 6.45 -22.73 -17.23
CA THR A 133 7.65 -23.59 -17.24
C THR A 133 8.97 -22.82 -17.22
N SER A 134 8.93 -21.50 -17.41
CA SER A 134 10.10 -20.62 -17.35
C SER A 134 9.72 -19.18 -17.00
N TRP A 135 10.50 -18.58 -16.10
CA TRP A 135 10.34 -17.20 -15.63
C TRP A 135 11.61 -16.37 -15.79
N THR A 136 12.65 -16.89 -16.47
CA THR A 136 13.97 -16.25 -16.56
C THR A 136 13.91 -14.81 -17.10
N GLN A 137 12.99 -14.51 -18.02
CA GLN A 137 12.82 -13.15 -18.55
C GLN A 137 12.35 -12.13 -17.51
N TRP A 138 11.76 -12.60 -16.40
CA TRP A 138 11.25 -11.77 -15.30
C TRP A 138 12.26 -11.63 -14.16
N GLN A 139 13.44 -12.24 -14.26
CA GLN A 139 14.47 -12.09 -13.24
C GLN A 139 15.19 -10.74 -13.41
N GLY A 140 15.23 -9.97 -12.33
CA GLY A 140 15.90 -8.69 -12.24
C GLY A 140 16.71 -8.55 -10.94
N VAL A 141 17.06 -7.31 -10.60
CA VAL A 141 17.74 -6.98 -9.34
C VAL A 141 17.23 -5.66 -8.79
N ASN A 142 17.18 -5.50 -7.47
CA ASN A 142 17.22 -4.19 -6.83
C ASN A 142 18.67 -3.86 -6.47
N ARG A 143 19.08 -2.62 -6.71
CA ARG A 143 20.48 -2.20 -6.72
C ARG A 143 20.76 -1.15 -5.66
N LEU A 144 21.75 -1.43 -4.82
CA LEU A 144 22.42 -0.44 -4.00
C LEU A 144 23.53 0.21 -4.82
N ALA A 145 23.46 1.52 -5.02
CA ALA A 145 24.51 2.28 -5.69
C ALA A 145 24.90 3.52 -4.88
N ARG A 146 26.18 3.89 -4.98
CA ARG A 146 26.72 5.12 -4.39
C ARG A 146 26.79 6.21 -5.47
N PHE A 147 26.41 7.43 -5.09
CA PHE A 147 26.57 8.64 -5.88
C PHE A 147 27.29 9.72 -5.07
N THR A 148 27.78 10.74 -5.75
CA THR A 148 28.31 11.96 -5.14
C THR A 148 27.37 13.13 -5.44
N LEU A 149 27.07 13.93 -4.43
CA LEU A 149 26.39 15.21 -4.63
C LEU A 149 27.40 16.30 -4.99
N ASN A 150 27.09 17.08 -6.03
CA ASN A 150 27.80 18.31 -6.36
C ASN A 150 27.64 19.35 -5.23
N ALA A 151 28.43 20.43 -5.28
CA ALA A 151 28.40 21.49 -4.25
C ALA A 151 27.02 22.17 -4.13
N ASP A 152 26.26 22.22 -5.23
CA ASP A 152 24.88 22.71 -5.29
C ASP A 152 23.82 21.67 -4.89
N PHE A 153 24.25 20.51 -4.37
CA PHE A 153 23.43 19.36 -3.98
C PHE A 153 22.79 18.56 -5.11
N THR A 154 23.04 18.89 -6.38
CA THR A 154 22.58 18.04 -7.50
C THR A 154 23.34 16.71 -7.52
N VAL A 155 22.68 15.63 -7.95
CA VAL A 155 23.29 14.31 -8.09
C VAL A 155 24.22 14.30 -9.30
N ASN A 156 25.49 13.97 -9.09
CA ASN A 156 26.40 13.69 -10.20
C ASN A 156 26.13 12.29 -10.76
N MET A 157 25.30 12.20 -11.80
CA MET A 157 24.93 10.92 -12.42
C MET A 157 26.13 10.14 -12.97
N GLY A 158 27.21 10.82 -13.38
CA GLY A 158 28.44 10.17 -13.84
C GLY A 158 29.29 9.56 -12.72
N SER A 159 28.97 9.82 -11.45
CA SER A 159 29.68 9.30 -10.28
C SER A 159 29.16 7.96 -9.76
N GLN A 160 28.11 7.41 -10.40
CA GLN A 160 27.46 6.18 -9.96
C GLN A 160 28.47 5.02 -9.85
N VAL A 161 28.49 4.37 -8.69
CA VAL A 161 29.16 3.09 -8.48
C VAL A 161 28.15 2.08 -7.94
N ASN A 162 27.95 0.99 -8.67
CA ASN A 162 27.09 -0.11 -8.23
C ASN A 162 27.82 -0.89 -7.12
N VAL A 163 27.21 -0.96 -5.94
CA VAL A 163 27.82 -1.57 -4.74
C VAL A 163 27.37 -3.02 -4.61
N LEU A 164 26.06 -3.26 -4.68
CA LEU A 164 25.46 -4.57 -4.46
C LEU A 164 24.15 -4.69 -5.25
N ASP A 165 23.98 -5.83 -5.92
CA ASP A 165 22.72 -6.23 -6.54
C ASP A 165 22.05 -7.31 -5.66
N VAL A 166 20.80 -7.07 -5.31
CA VAL A 166 19.91 -8.02 -4.62
C VAL A 166 18.97 -8.59 -5.68
N PRO A 167 18.88 -9.92 -5.85
CA PRO A 167 17.95 -10.52 -6.82
C PRO A 167 16.51 -10.05 -6.61
N ALA A 168 15.72 -9.99 -7.68
CA ALA A 168 14.29 -9.67 -7.65
C ALA A 168 13.54 -10.45 -8.75
N ASP A 169 12.34 -10.94 -8.47
CA ASP A 169 11.43 -11.59 -9.41
C ASP A 169 10.37 -10.55 -9.86
N ARG A 170 10.58 -9.95 -11.03
CA ARG A 170 9.78 -8.82 -11.56
C ARG A 170 8.41 -9.23 -12.08
N GLY A 171 7.50 -8.26 -12.19
CA GLY A 171 6.17 -8.44 -12.76
C GLY A 171 5.16 -9.09 -11.80
N LEU A 172 5.55 -9.28 -10.54
CA LEU A 172 4.66 -9.73 -9.47
C LEU A 172 5.04 -8.99 -8.18
N CYS A 173 4.03 -8.58 -7.45
CA CYS A 173 4.15 -8.12 -6.06
C CYS A 173 4.66 -9.29 -5.18
N CYS A 174 5.38 -9.09 -4.06
CA CYS A 174 5.56 -7.88 -3.25
C CYS A 174 6.87 -7.89 -2.43
N HIS A 175 7.06 -6.87 -1.59
CA HIS A 175 8.05 -6.75 -0.51
C HIS A 175 9.46 -6.42 -0.99
N VAL A 176 9.70 -5.14 -1.21
CA VAL A 176 11.00 -4.61 -1.66
C VAL A 176 11.94 -4.27 -0.50
N GLY A 177 11.43 -3.96 0.69
CA GLY A 177 12.21 -3.38 1.78
C GLY A 177 12.92 -2.09 1.35
N GLY A 178 14.22 -2.01 1.63
CA GLY A 178 15.12 -1.07 0.95
C GLY A 178 15.56 0.12 1.76
N ASP A 179 15.52 0.05 3.09
CA ASP A 179 15.99 1.12 3.97
C ASP A 179 17.51 1.05 4.20
N ILE A 180 18.14 2.21 4.47
CA ILE A 180 19.60 2.35 4.58
C ILE A 180 19.99 3.16 5.81
N ASP A 181 20.81 2.60 6.71
CA ASP A 181 21.45 3.35 7.81
C ASP A 181 22.86 2.82 8.09
N PHE A 182 23.58 3.47 8.98
CA PHE A 182 24.98 3.21 9.29
C PHE A 182 25.23 3.07 10.79
N ASP A 183 26.09 2.14 11.16
CA ASP A 183 26.64 2.09 12.52
C ASP A 183 27.74 3.14 12.74
N ALA A 184 28.19 3.30 13.99
CA ALA A 184 29.26 4.25 14.34
C ALA A 184 30.63 3.92 13.70
N ALA A 185 30.84 2.69 13.22
CA ALA A 185 32.04 2.31 12.47
C ALA A 185 31.89 2.59 10.96
N GLY A 186 30.74 3.12 10.53
CA GLY A 186 30.39 3.40 9.15
C GLY A 186 30.23 2.13 8.31
N ASN A 187 29.75 1.04 8.90
CA ASN A 187 29.21 -0.08 8.13
C ASN A 187 27.80 0.29 7.69
N LEU A 188 27.49 0.02 6.43
CA LEU A 188 26.18 0.22 5.84
C LEU A 188 25.30 -0.98 6.16
N TYR A 189 24.09 -0.72 6.63
CA TYR A 189 23.02 -1.68 6.78
C TYR A 189 21.98 -1.43 5.68
N LEU A 190 21.50 -2.50 5.05
CA LEU A 190 20.42 -2.45 4.05
C LEU A 190 19.34 -3.48 4.41
N SER A 191 18.08 -3.05 4.50
CA SER A 191 16.95 -3.96 4.62
C SER A 191 16.49 -4.44 3.24
N THR A 192 16.11 -5.70 3.11
CA THR A 192 15.62 -6.29 1.87
C THR A 192 14.37 -7.11 2.15
N GLY A 193 13.29 -6.83 1.42
CA GLY A 193 12.09 -7.65 1.48
C GLY A 193 12.30 -9.03 0.83
N ASP A 194 11.40 -9.96 1.13
CA ASP A 194 11.48 -11.35 0.71
C ASP A 194 11.13 -11.58 -0.76
N ASP A 195 10.66 -10.55 -1.46
CA ASP A 195 10.29 -10.58 -2.88
C ASP A 195 9.27 -11.69 -3.18
N SER A 196 8.40 -12.00 -2.23
CA SER A 196 7.48 -13.13 -2.33
C SER A 196 6.05 -12.65 -2.47
N ASN A 197 5.36 -13.23 -3.46
CA ASN A 197 3.96 -12.97 -3.70
C ASN A 197 3.13 -13.62 -2.59
N PRO A 198 2.39 -12.83 -1.80
CA PRO A 198 1.67 -13.36 -0.66
C PRO A 198 0.30 -13.95 -1.06
N PHE A 199 -0.20 -13.65 -2.25
CA PHE A 199 -1.50 -14.12 -2.73
C PHE A 199 -1.52 -15.64 -3.00
N SER A 200 -2.72 -16.23 -2.99
CA SER A 200 -2.92 -17.69 -3.16
C SER A 200 -2.32 -18.55 -2.03
N SER A 201 -2.18 -17.97 -0.84
CA SER A 201 -1.73 -18.64 0.38
C SER A 201 -2.81 -18.69 1.46
N ASP A 202 -4.02 -18.18 1.18
CA ASP A 202 -5.10 -17.97 2.16
C ASP A 202 -4.66 -17.11 3.36
N GLY A 203 -3.72 -16.18 3.13
CA GLY A 203 -3.18 -15.27 4.13
C GLY A 203 -2.13 -15.88 5.05
N TYR A 204 -1.69 -17.12 4.81
CA TYR A 204 -0.61 -17.76 5.57
C TYR A 204 0.74 -17.65 4.83
N ALA A 205 1.80 -18.25 5.37
CA ALA A 205 3.10 -18.28 4.71
C ALA A 205 3.03 -18.85 3.27
N PRO A 206 3.56 -18.14 2.24
CA PRO A 206 3.61 -18.63 0.88
C PRO A 206 4.75 -19.64 0.71
N LEU A 207 4.41 -20.94 0.73
CA LEU A 207 5.33 -22.08 0.65
C LEU A 207 5.02 -22.96 -0.58
N ASP A 208 4.67 -22.37 -1.73
CA ASP A 208 4.13 -23.12 -2.87
C ASP A 208 5.21 -23.80 -3.73
N GLU A 209 5.41 -25.08 -3.47
CA GLU A 209 6.41 -25.93 -4.13
C GLU A 209 5.91 -26.60 -5.42
N ARG A 210 4.76 -26.22 -5.97
CA ARG A 210 4.33 -26.74 -7.27
C ARG A 210 5.33 -26.35 -8.36
N THR A 211 5.71 -27.31 -9.20
CA THR A 211 6.80 -27.12 -10.18
C THR A 211 6.42 -26.24 -11.37
N ASP A 212 5.11 -26.10 -11.64
CA ASP A 212 4.56 -25.18 -12.62
C ASP A 212 4.20 -23.81 -12.02
N ARG A 213 4.45 -23.58 -10.72
CA ARG A 213 4.19 -22.31 -10.05
C ARG A 213 5.37 -21.36 -10.18
N ASN A 214 5.07 -20.08 -10.42
CA ASN A 214 6.07 -19.01 -10.39
C ASN A 214 6.84 -19.03 -9.05
N PRO A 215 8.19 -18.99 -9.07
CA PRO A 215 9.01 -18.99 -7.86
C PRO A 215 8.62 -17.93 -6.83
N ALA A 216 8.06 -16.80 -7.25
CA ALA A 216 7.60 -15.73 -6.35
C ALA A 216 6.64 -16.22 -5.25
N TYR A 217 5.92 -17.32 -5.43
CA TYR A 217 4.99 -17.88 -4.44
C TYR A 217 5.63 -18.79 -3.37
N ASP A 218 6.96 -18.81 -3.30
CA ASP A 218 7.71 -19.67 -2.37
C ASP A 218 8.77 -18.84 -1.62
N ALA A 219 8.41 -18.31 -0.45
CA ALA A 219 9.30 -17.50 0.40
C ALA A 219 10.48 -18.31 0.97
N GLN A 220 10.45 -19.64 0.85
CA GLN A 220 11.56 -20.50 1.24
C GLN A 220 12.78 -20.27 0.34
N ARG A 221 12.59 -19.84 -0.91
CA ARG A 221 13.70 -19.57 -1.84
C ARG A 221 14.50 -18.31 -1.46
N SER A 222 13.90 -17.40 -0.70
CA SER A 222 14.39 -16.06 -0.39
C SER A 222 14.61 -15.90 1.12
N ALA A 223 13.59 -15.51 1.88
CA ALA A 223 13.69 -15.25 3.32
C ALA A 223 14.27 -16.44 4.09
N GLY A 224 13.79 -17.64 3.79
CA GLY A 224 14.25 -18.92 4.37
C GLY A 224 15.53 -19.48 3.77
N ASN A 225 16.22 -18.78 2.85
CA ASN A 225 17.43 -19.26 2.19
C ASN A 225 18.68 -18.51 2.68
N THR A 226 19.66 -19.25 3.21
CA THR A 226 20.92 -18.67 3.70
C THR A 226 21.84 -18.21 2.58
N ASN A 227 21.59 -18.64 1.35
CA ASN A 227 22.36 -18.30 0.15
C ASN A 227 21.65 -17.26 -0.75
N ASP A 228 20.64 -16.55 -0.23
CA ASP A 228 19.91 -15.47 -0.90
C ASP A 228 19.98 -14.18 -0.07
N LEU A 229 19.85 -13.03 -0.74
CA LEU A 229 19.94 -11.70 -0.11
C LEU A 229 18.57 -11.08 0.21
N ARG A 230 17.47 -11.68 -0.22
CA ARG A 230 16.10 -11.20 0.00
C ARG A 230 15.54 -11.68 1.34
N GLY A 231 14.75 -10.85 2.02
CA GLY A 231 14.19 -11.12 3.35
C GLY A 231 15.25 -11.06 4.45
N LYS A 232 16.14 -10.05 4.39
CA LYS A 232 17.36 -9.93 5.22
C LYS A 232 17.57 -8.50 5.73
N ILE A 233 18.39 -8.40 6.77
CA ILE A 233 19.19 -7.20 7.06
C ILE A 233 20.63 -7.51 6.67
N LEU A 234 21.13 -6.81 5.67
CA LEU A 234 22.49 -6.94 5.17
C LEU A 234 23.40 -5.93 5.86
N ARG A 235 24.67 -6.29 6.11
CA ARG A 235 25.68 -5.40 6.69
C ARG A 235 26.99 -5.51 5.94
N ILE A 236 27.45 -4.41 5.37
CA ILE A 236 28.68 -4.33 4.56
C ILE A 236 29.49 -3.09 4.91
N LYS A 237 30.80 -3.11 4.63
CA LYS A 237 31.64 -1.90 4.68
C LYS A 237 31.96 -1.46 3.26
N VAL A 238 31.36 -0.36 2.82
CA VAL A 238 31.65 0.20 1.49
C VAL A 238 33.00 0.89 1.51
N ASN A 239 33.87 0.51 0.58
CA ASN A 239 35.21 1.05 0.42
C ASN A 239 35.17 2.34 -0.41
N ALA A 240 36.26 3.12 -0.37
CA ALA A 240 36.36 4.39 -1.10
C ALA A 240 36.15 4.26 -2.62
N ASN A 241 36.52 3.13 -3.22
CA ASN A 241 36.29 2.85 -4.64
C ASN A 241 34.87 2.34 -4.96
N GLY A 242 34.02 2.14 -3.94
CA GLY A 242 32.65 1.65 -4.06
C GLY A 242 32.49 0.12 -4.10
N SER A 243 33.59 -0.66 -4.07
CA SER A 243 33.48 -2.07 -3.69
C SER A 243 33.12 -2.18 -2.20
N TYR A 244 32.79 -3.37 -1.71
CA TYR A 244 32.57 -3.58 -0.28
C TYR A 244 33.43 -4.70 0.31
N SER A 245 33.57 -4.67 1.62
CA SER A 245 34.13 -5.75 2.43
C SER A 245 33.09 -6.23 3.46
N ILE A 246 33.29 -7.44 3.98
CA ILE A 246 32.39 -8.04 4.97
C ILE A 246 32.89 -7.72 6.38
N PRO A 247 32.13 -6.98 7.20
CA PRO A 247 32.46 -6.76 8.60
C PRO A 247 32.41 -8.06 9.40
N SER A 248 33.22 -8.15 10.46
CA SER A 248 33.10 -9.26 11.41
C SER A 248 31.77 -9.18 12.18
N GLY A 249 31.26 -10.34 12.60
CA GLY A 249 30.02 -10.45 13.39
C GLY A 249 28.74 -10.53 12.57
N ASN A 250 28.83 -10.64 11.23
CA ASN A 250 27.71 -11.10 10.41
C ASN A 250 27.37 -12.57 10.71
N LEU A 251 26.16 -13.00 10.35
CA LEU A 251 25.61 -14.31 10.71
C LEU A 251 26.45 -15.47 10.16
N PHE A 252 27.03 -15.29 8.97
CA PHE A 252 27.88 -16.27 8.32
C PHE A 252 29.27 -15.70 8.06
N ALA A 253 30.30 -16.46 8.38
CA ALA A 253 31.67 -16.07 8.09
C ALA A 253 31.93 -16.09 6.57
N PRO A 254 32.77 -15.18 6.03
CA PRO A 254 33.17 -15.21 4.63
C PRO A 254 33.71 -16.58 4.19
N GLY A 255 33.24 -17.08 3.05
CA GLY A 255 33.63 -18.39 2.50
C GLY A 255 32.87 -19.59 3.08
N THR A 256 31.93 -19.38 4.01
CA THR A 256 31.05 -20.46 4.47
C THR A 256 30.18 -20.97 3.32
N ALA A 257 30.29 -22.26 2.99
CA ALA A 257 29.55 -22.85 1.87
C ALA A 257 28.04 -22.70 2.04
N GLN A 258 27.32 -22.50 0.93
CA GLN A 258 25.85 -22.36 0.89
C GLN A 258 25.30 -21.19 1.74
N THR A 259 26.10 -20.14 1.93
CA THR A 259 25.68 -18.96 2.66
C THR A 259 26.17 -17.67 2.02
N ARG A 260 25.48 -16.56 2.30
CA ARG A 260 25.91 -15.19 1.97
C ARG A 260 26.46 -14.49 3.21
N ALA A 261 27.70 -14.04 3.12
CA ALA A 261 28.41 -13.40 4.25
C ALA A 261 27.93 -11.97 4.53
N GLU A 262 27.16 -11.38 3.62
CA GLU A 262 26.51 -10.08 3.78
C GLU A 262 25.40 -10.10 4.84
N ILE A 263 24.83 -11.27 5.13
CA ILE A 263 23.68 -11.42 6.02
C ILE A 263 24.10 -11.13 7.47
N TYR A 264 23.55 -10.06 8.05
CA TYR A 264 23.62 -9.80 9.49
C TYR A 264 22.44 -10.44 10.22
N ALA A 265 21.23 -10.26 9.69
CA ALA A 265 20.03 -10.95 10.17
C ALA A 265 19.20 -11.47 9.00
N MET A 266 18.46 -12.55 9.22
CA MET A 266 17.63 -13.19 8.20
C MET A 266 16.26 -13.58 8.75
N GLY A 267 15.37 -13.99 7.84
CA GLY A 267 14.05 -14.51 8.19
C GLY A 267 13.06 -13.39 8.47
N PHE A 268 13.00 -12.42 7.56
CA PHE A 268 12.02 -11.34 7.54
C PHE A 268 11.16 -11.43 6.28
N ARG A 269 9.91 -10.98 6.34
CA ARG A 269 9.00 -10.91 5.18
C ARG A 269 9.19 -9.59 4.44
N ASN A 270 8.93 -8.48 5.11
CA ASN A 270 9.13 -7.13 4.59
C ASN A 270 9.67 -6.22 5.69
N PRO A 271 10.98 -6.25 5.98
CA PRO A 271 11.63 -5.37 6.95
C PRO A 271 11.72 -3.95 6.35
N PHE A 272 10.57 -3.27 6.23
CA PHE A 272 10.41 -2.15 5.31
C PHE A 272 11.22 -0.93 5.71
N ARG A 273 11.34 -0.69 7.02
CA ARG A 273 12.11 0.41 7.62
C ARG A 273 12.86 -0.05 8.85
N MET A 274 14.07 0.47 9.02
CA MET A 274 14.95 0.15 10.13
C MET A 274 15.83 1.34 10.53
N SER A 275 16.37 1.30 11.75
CA SER A 275 17.42 2.22 12.16
C SER A 275 18.51 1.50 12.92
N VAL A 276 19.73 2.03 12.86
CA VAL A 276 20.86 1.58 13.66
C VAL A 276 21.11 2.62 14.75
N ASP A 277 20.90 2.21 16.00
CA ASP A 277 21.27 3.03 17.14
C ASP A 277 22.80 3.09 17.27
N LYS A 278 23.39 4.16 16.73
CA LYS A 278 24.83 4.35 16.62
C LYS A 278 25.57 4.22 17.96
N ALA A 279 24.92 4.56 19.07
CA ALA A 279 25.52 4.46 20.39
C ALA A 279 25.73 3.00 20.86
N THR A 280 24.86 2.08 20.43
CA THR A 280 24.86 0.68 20.90
C THR A 280 25.14 -0.35 19.80
N GLY A 281 24.97 0.03 18.53
CA GLY A 281 25.01 -0.87 17.38
C GLY A 281 23.77 -1.74 17.20
N VAL A 282 22.72 -1.54 18.02
CA VAL A 282 21.47 -2.29 17.93
C VAL A 282 20.65 -1.82 16.73
N VAL A 283 20.11 -2.76 15.96
CA VAL A 283 19.21 -2.46 14.85
C VAL A 283 17.76 -2.61 15.31
N TYR A 284 16.93 -1.61 15.06
CA TYR A 284 15.48 -1.66 15.26
C TYR A 284 14.80 -1.73 13.90
N VAL A 285 13.88 -2.67 13.72
CA VAL A 285 13.22 -2.89 12.41
C VAL A 285 11.73 -3.14 12.61
N GLY A 286 10.90 -2.58 11.73
CA GLY A 286 9.51 -2.99 11.55
C GLY A 286 9.44 -4.03 10.43
N ASP A 287 8.84 -5.19 10.71
CA ASP A 287 8.66 -6.27 9.74
C ASP A 287 7.17 -6.59 9.60
N TYR A 288 6.66 -6.54 8.37
CA TYR A 288 5.28 -6.88 8.08
C TYR A 288 5.09 -8.40 8.18
N GLY A 289 3.96 -8.83 8.68
CA GLY A 289 3.53 -10.22 8.72
C GLY A 289 2.57 -10.54 7.59
N PRO A 290 2.00 -11.76 7.58
CA PRO A 290 0.97 -12.13 6.62
C PRO A 290 -0.43 -11.75 7.10
N ASP A 291 -1.46 -12.05 6.31
CA ASP A 291 -2.78 -11.39 6.40
C ASP A 291 -3.94 -12.35 6.77
N ALA A 292 -3.63 -13.56 7.27
CA ALA A 292 -4.66 -14.53 7.67
C ALA A 292 -5.55 -13.98 8.80
N GLY A 293 -6.86 -13.83 8.57
CA GLY A 293 -7.76 -13.31 9.60
C GLY A 293 -7.95 -14.19 10.85
N THR A 294 -7.56 -15.47 10.81
CA THR A 294 -7.72 -16.40 11.95
C THR A 294 -6.58 -17.41 12.06
N THR A 295 -6.29 -17.85 13.28
CA THR A 295 -5.35 -18.95 13.54
C THR A 295 -5.95 -20.31 13.16
N ASN A 296 -5.17 -21.11 12.42
CA ASN A 296 -5.55 -22.46 12.01
C ASN A 296 -4.46 -23.48 12.38
N ALA A 297 -4.81 -24.43 13.25
CA ALA A 297 -3.89 -25.45 13.76
C ALA A 297 -3.23 -26.34 12.67
N ASN A 298 -3.83 -26.40 11.49
CA ASN A 298 -3.34 -27.17 10.33
C ASN A 298 -2.64 -26.29 9.27
N ARG A 299 -2.49 -24.98 9.50
CA ARG A 299 -1.80 -24.05 8.59
C ARG A 299 -0.77 -23.19 9.30
N GLY A 300 -1.19 -22.42 10.29
CA GLY A 300 -0.36 -21.43 10.97
C GLY A 300 -1.19 -20.43 11.81
N PRO A 301 -0.53 -19.44 12.42
CA PRO A 301 -1.20 -18.37 13.14
C PRO A 301 -1.97 -17.43 12.19
N SER A 302 -2.88 -16.63 12.76
CA SER A 302 -3.40 -15.43 12.10
C SER A 302 -2.28 -14.43 11.80
N GLY A 303 -2.57 -13.45 10.97
CA GLY A 303 -1.68 -12.33 10.68
C GLY A 303 -1.19 -11.66 11.95
N GLN A 304 0.11 -11.41 11.99
CA GLN A 304 0.74 -10.66 13.07
C GLN A 304 2.05 -10.07 12.55
N VAL A 305 2.34 -8.85 12.96
CA VAL A 305 3.48 -8.07 12.50
C VAL A 305 4.40 -7.73 13.68
N GLU A 306 5.63 -7.33 13.39
CA GLU A 306 6.69 -7.32 14.40
C GLU A 306 7.49 -6.01 14.41
N PHE A 307 7.82 -5.53 15.60
CA PHE A 307 9.03 -4.76 15.82
C PHE A 307 10.10 -5.68 16.39
N ASN A 308 11.27 -5.67 15.74
CA ASN A 308 12.42 -6.49 16.11
C ASN A 308 13.58 -5.62 16.59
N ARG A 309 14.22 -6.05 17.68
CA ARG A 309 15.41 -5.42 18.28
C ARG A 309 16.60 -6.36 18.15
N ILE A 310 17.47 -6.09 17.18
CA ILE A 310 18.58 -6.95 16.78
C ILE A 310 19.85 -6.49 17.49
N THR A 311 20.18 -7.15 18.60
CA THR A 311 21.41 -6.89 19.38
C THR A 311 22.61 -7.70 18.89
N SER A 312 22.38 -8.73 18.07
CA SER A 312 23.40 -9.58 17.47
C SER A 312 22.83 -10.30 16.24
N ALA A 313 23.70 -10.74 15.34
CA ALA A 313 23.32 -11.50 14.15
C ALA A 313 22.45 -12.74 14.49
N GLY A 314 21.44 -13.05 13.68
CA GLY A 314 20.51 -14.16 13.94
C GLY A 314 19.42 -14.38 12.88
N ASN A 315 18.62 -15.43 13.08
CA ASN A 315 17.43 -15.74 12.28
C ASN A 315 16.16 -15.34 13.06
N TYR A 316 15.23 -14.65 12.40
CA TYR A 316 14.00 -14.08 12.96
C TYR A 316 12.74 -14.81 12.50
N GLY A 317 12.89 -15.92 11.78
CA GLY A 317 11.88 -16.98 11.73
C GLY A 317 11.11 -17.10 10.43
N TRP A 318 10.79 -16.01 9.74
CA TRP A 318 10.02 -16.05 8.50
C TRP A 318 10.73 -16.88 7.42
N PRO A 319 10.04 -17.75 6.66
CA PRO A 319 8.58 -17.94 6.59
C PRO A 319 8.01 -19.07 7.46
N TYR A 320 8.79 -19.59 8.41
CA TYR A 320 8.42 -20.80 9.16
C TYR A 320 7.89 -20.52 10.56
N CYS A 321 8.34 -19.41 11.15
CA CYS A 321 8.10 -19.02 12.53
C CYS A 321 7.83 -17.53 12.60
N THR A 322 7.04 -17.10 13.58
CA THR A 322 6.74 -15.70 13.83
C THR A 322 6.43 -15.48 15.33
N GLY A 323 6.40 -14.23 15.76
CA GLY A 323 5.98 -13.82 17.10
C GLY A 323 6.90 -14.40 18.16
N ALA A 324 6.35 -15.04 19.19
CA ALA A 324 7.15 -15.63 20.26
C ALA A 324 7.72 -17.02 19.92
N ASN A 325 7.59 -17.49 18.67
CA ASN A 325 8.00 -18.83 18.21
C ASN A 325 7.37 -19.97 19.02
N THR A 326 6.18 -19.74 19.57
CA THR A 326 5.41 -20.80 20.22
C THR A 326 4.84 -21.77 19.19
N SER A 327 4.37 -22.94 19.64
CA SER A 327 3.77 -23.92 18.74
C SER A 327 2.53 -23.40 18.01
N THR A 328 1.77 -22.45 18.58
CA THR A 328 0.63 -21.81 17.93
C THR A 328 1.04 -20.79 16.88
N GLU A 329 2.21 -20.17 17.03
CA GLU A 329 2.77 -19.17 16.11
C GLU A 329 3.76 -19.78 15.09
N THR A 330 3.72 -21.09 14.94
CA THR A 330 4.59 -21.84 14.02
C THR A 330 3.75 -22.39 12.87
N TYR A 331 4.20 -22.16 11.64
CA TYR A 331 3.55 -22.68 10.45
C TYR A 331 3.71 -24.20 10.33
N ASN A 332 2.75 -24.82 9.67
CA ASN A 332 2.83 -26.22 9.26
C ASN A 332 3.46 -26.29 7.87
N GLU A 333 4.19 -27.37 7.58
CA GLU A 333 4.40 -27.75 6.19
C GLU A 333 3.04 -27.87 5.50
N TRP A 334 2.90 -27.30 4.31
CA TRP A 334 1.64 -27.28 3.58
C TRP A 334 1.84 -27.72 2.15
N ASN A 335 1.11 -28.76 1.74
CA ASN A 335 1.12 -29.20 0.36
C ASN A 335 0.04 -28.46 -0.43
N PHE A 336 0.47 -27.49 -1.25
CA PHE A 336 -0.41 -26.68 -2.10
C PHE A 336 -1.08 -27.46 -3.24
N ALA A 337 -0.51 -28.59 -3.67
CA ALA A 337 -1.13 -29.41 -4.73
C ALA A 337 -2.31 -30.23 -4.22
N THR A 338 -2.27 -30.67 -2.96
CA THR A 338 -3.29 -31.54 -2.35
C THR A 338 -4.10 -30.86 -1.25
N ALA A 339 -3.78 -29.61 -0.92
CA ALA A 339 -4.36 -28.85 0.21
C ALA A 339 -4.34 -29.66 1.52
N SER A 340 -3.18 -30.22 1.87
CA SER A 340 -3.00 -31.07 3.05
C SER A 340 -1.89 -30.60 3.97
N THR A 341 -2.11 -30.71 5.28
CA THR A 341 -1.15 -30.34 6.32
C THR A 341 -0.08 -31.41 6.52
N GLY A 342 1.16 -30.95 6.70
CA GLY A 342 2.29 -31.69 7.23
C GLY A 342 2.59 -31.30 8.69
N PRO A 343 3.77 -31.67 9.22
CA PRO A 343 4.21 -31.32 10.57
C PRO A 343 4.51 -29.82 10.70
N LYS A 344 4.53 -29.31 11.94
CA LYS A 344 5.03 -27.96 12.25
C LYS A 344 6.54 -27.87 12.12
N PHE A 345 7.04 -26.73 11.67
CA PHE A 345 8.47 -26.46 11.60
C PHE A 345 9.13 -26.39 12.99
N ASN A 346 10.43 -26.70 13.07
CA ASN A 346 11.17 -26.68 14.34
C ASN A 346 11.87 -25.34 14.58
N CYS A 347 11.15 -24.36 15.11
CA CYS A 347 11.69 -23.01 15.31
C CYS A 347 12.93 -22.96 16.21
N THR A 348 12.93 -23.72 17.32
CA THR A 348 14.02 -23.67 18.33
C THR A 348 15.23 -24.50 17.94
N GLY A 349 15.05 -25.59 17.20
CA GLY A 349 16.14 -26.42 16.69
C GLY A 349 16.70 -25.98 15.33
N GLY A 350 16.08 -24.97 14.70
CA GLY A 350 16.38 -24.56 13.33
C GLY A 350 15.38 -25.18 12.36
N PRO A 351 14.50 -24.38 11.72
CA PRO A 351 13.54 -24.92 10.76
C PRO A 351 14.27 -25.49 9.54
N THR A 352 13.71 -26.57 9.00
CA THR A 352 14.22 -27.22 7.78
C THR A 352 13.66 -26.50 6.57
N ASN A 353 14.52 -26.12 5.62
CA ASN A 353 14.11 -25.65 4.31
C ASN A 353 14.31 -26.79 3.29
N ASN A 354 13.22 -27.50 3.02
CA ASN A 354 13.14 -28.65 2.12
C ASN A 354 12.65 -28.28 0.70
N SER A 355 12.41 -27.00 0.41
CA SER A 355 12.06 -26.56 -0.94
C SER A 355 13.16 -26.94 -1.92
N PHE A 356 12.76 -27.47 -3.08
CA PHE A 356 13.68 -27.75 -4.18
C PHE A 356 14.31 -26.48 -4.76
N ARG A 357 13.81 -25.30 -4.40
CA ARG A 357 14.36 -23.99 -4.75
C ARG A 357 15.39 -23.48 -3.74
N ASN A 358 15.63 -24.19 -2.63
CA ASN A 358 16.64 -23.83 -1.66
C ASN A 358 18.06 -24.10 -2.20
N THR A 359 18.89 -23.06 -2.20
CA THR A 359 20.31 -23.13 -2.57
C THR A 359 21.24 -22.95 -1.37
N GLY A 360 20.67 -22.76 -0.18
CA GLY A 360 21.35 -22.56 1.09
C GLY A 360 21.47 -23.83 1.92
N LEU A 361 21.62 -23.64 3.23
CA LEU A 361 21.62 -24.72 4.21
C LEU A 361 20.23 -25.38 4.26
N SER A 362 20.20 -26.70 4.45
CA SER A 362 18.95 -27.44 4.63
C SER A 362 18.30 -27.19 5.99
N THR A 363 19.10 -26.85 7.00
CA THR A 363 18.64 -26.52 8.35
C THR A 363 19.14 -25.13 8.70
N LEU A 364 18.20 -24.23 9.01
CA LEU A 364 18.50 -22.84 9.31
C LEU A 364 19.01 -22.68 10.75
N PRO A 365 19.68 -21.56 11.07
CA PRO A 365 19.87 -21.18 12.47
C PRO A 365 18.52 -21.12 13.20
N ALA A 366 18.53 -21.42 14.51
CA ALA A 366 17.34 -21.33 15.34
C ALA A 366 16.69 -19.94 15.25
N ALA A 367 15.35 -19.92 15.13
CA ALA A 367 14.57 -18.70 15.07
C ALA A 367 14.53 -18.01 16.44
N ARG A 368 14.66 -16.69 16.43
CA ARG A 368 14.55 -15.84 17.61
C ARG A 368 13.14 -15.24 17.69
N PRO A 369 12.58 -15.09 18.90
CA PRO A 369 11.28 -14.48 19.06
C PRO A 369 11.34 -12.98 18.76
N ALA A 370 10.22 -12.44 18.29
CA ALA A 370 9.99 -11.02 18.11
C ALA A 370 10.17 -10.24 19.42
N TRP A 371 10.63 -8.98 19.33
CA TRP A 371 10.72 -8.11 20.50
C TRP A 371 9.33 -7.59 20.91
N ILE A 372 8.57 -7.09 19.95
CA ILE A 372 7.16 -6.72 20.11
C ILE A 372 6.40 -7.29 18.92
N LYS A 373 5.40 -8.12 19.19
CA LYS A 373 4.43 -8.58 18.18
C LYS A 373 3.08 -7.91 18.40
N TYR A 374 2.33 -7.70 17.33
CA TYR A 374 0.94 -7.25 17.41
C TYR A 374 0.19 -7.64 16.13
N GLY A 375 -1.14 -7.63 16.19
CA GLY A 375 -2.00 -8.10 15.11
C GLY A 375 -2.59 -9.50 15.36
N GLY A 376 -3.71 -9.77 14.68
CA GLY A 376 -4.53 -11.02 14.63
C GLY A 376 -4.80 -11.80 15.93
N ASP A 377 -3.75 -12.23 16.63
CA ASP A 377 -3.77 -13.02 17.86
C ASP A 377 -3.57 -12.16 19.13
N SER A 378 -3.66 -12.80 20.30
CA SER A 378 -3.34 -12.15 21.59
C SER A 378 -1.86 -11.72 21.66
N GLY A 379 -1.60 -10.56 22.27
CA GLY A 379 -0.25 -10.04 22.50
C GLY A 379 -0.04 -8.58 22.08
N THR A 380 -0.98 -8.02 21.32
CA THR A 380 -0.97 -6.61 20.93
C THR A 380 -0.92 -5.68 22.15
N PRO A 381 0.07 -4.78 22.25
CA PRO A 381 0.07 -3.72 23.25
C PRO A 381 -1.22 -2.90 23.15
N THR A 382 -1.90 -2.70 24.28
CA THR A 382 -3.16 -1.95 24.33
C THR A 382 -3.03 -0.54 23.76
N GLU A 383 -1.86 0.06 23.94
CA GLU A 383 -1.51 1.39 23.49
C GLU A 383 -1.46 1.50 21.96
N PHE A 384 -1.26 0.40 21.23
CA PHE A 384 -1.23 0.38 19.76
C PHE A 384 -2.63 0.42 19.15
N GLY A 385 -3.69 0.20 19.93
CA GLY A 385 -5.06 0.12 19.43
C GLY A 385 -5.28 -1.08 18.48
N GLY A 386 -6.30 -0.97 17.63
CA GLY A 386 -6.61 -1.93 16.56
C GLY A 386 -6.58 -1.29 15.18
N GLY A 387 -6.82 -2.08 14.13
CA GLY A 387 -6.76 -1.66 12.72
C GLY A 387 -5.53 -2.22 12.00
N SER A 388 -5.17 -1.60 10.87
CA SER A 388 -4.05 -1.99 9.97
C SER A 388 -2.79 -2.42 10.70
N GLU A 389 -2.02 -3.35 10.13
CA GLU A 389 -0.83 -3.91 10.75
C GLU A 389 0.41 -3.61 9.90
N SER A 390 1.01 -2.44 10.10
CA SER A 390 1.96 -1.86 9.12
C SER A 390 3.16 -1.17 9.81
N PRO A 391 4.05 -1.93 10.47
CA PRO A 391 5.16 -1.38 11.26
C PRO A 391 6.26 -0.80 10.37
N MET A 392 6.73 0.41 10.70
CA MET A 392 7.71 1.16 9.91
C MET A 392 9.03 1.39 10.67
N GLY A 393 9.31 0.61 11.71
CA GLY A 393 10.52 0.82 12.53
C GLY A 393 10.54 2.19 13.21
N GLY A 394 11.68 2.86 13.22
CA GLY A 394 11.86 4.22 13.76
C GLY A 394 13.23 4.43 14.43
N PRO A 395 13.61 5.67 14.77
CA PRO A 395 14.92 5.96 15.35
C PRO A 395 14.93 5.88 16.89
N VAL A 396 16.11 5.69 17.47
CA VAL A 396 16.35 5.87 18.90
C VAL A 396 16.83 7.30 19.16
N TYR A 397 16.20 8.01 20.09
CA TYR A 397 16.68 9.33 20.48
C TYR A 397 17.96 9.20 21.31
N ARG A 398 18.98 10.01 20.98
CA ARG A 398 20.22 10.09 21.74
C ARG A 398 20.49 11.53 22.14
N TYR A 399 20.47 11.80 23.44
CA TYR A 399 20.69 13.14 23.98
C TYR A 399 22.17 13.52 23.86
N ASP A 400 22.45 14.63 23.21
CA ASP A 400 23.78 15.23 23.15
C ASP A 400 23.86 16.46 24.05
N ALA A 401 24.56 16.33 25.17
CA ALA A 401 24.81 17.40 26.11
C ALA A 401 25.71 18.52 25.54
N ALA A 402 26.52 18.22 24.52
CA ALA A 402 27.39 19.20 23.86
C ALA A 402 26.66 20.00 22.77
N SER A 403 25.51 19.51 22.30
CA SER A 403 24.71 20.20 21.30
C SER A 403 24.16 21.52 21.83
N THR A 404 24.41 22.61 21.10
CA THR A 404 23.86 23.94 21.39
C THR A 404 22.44 24.13 20.87
N SER A 405 21.88 23.13 20.19
CA SER A 405 20.50 23.16 19.70
C SER A 405 19.53 23.42 20.85
N THR A 406 18.64 24.40 20.66
CA THR A 406 17.56 24.74 21.58
C THR A 406 16.29 23.92 21.33
N VAL A 407 16.25 23.18 20.23
CA VAL A 407 15.08 22.37 19.80
C VAL A 407 15.26 20.88 20.04
N LYS A 408 16.42 20.46 20.56
CA LYS A 408 16.71 19.05 20.88
C LYS A 408 15.78 18.56 21.98
N PHE A 409 15.38 17.30 21.88
CA PHE A 409 14.54 16.68 22.91
C PHE A 409 15.26 16.64 24.27
N PRO A 410 14.52 16.56 25.38
CA PRO A 410 15.11 16.58 26.72
C PRO A 410 15.86 15.28 27.05
N GLN A 411 16.79 15.36 28.00
CA GLN A 411 17.68 14.25 28.38
C GLN A 411 16.94 13.02 28.91
N ASP A 412 15.78 13.20 29.53
CA ASP A 412 14.93 12.12 30.04
C ASP A 412 14.34 11.23 28.93
N MET A 413 14.36 11.68 27.67
CA MET A 413 13.99 10.87 26.51
C MET A 413 15.16 10.07 25.92
N ASP A 414 16.38 10.22 26.44
CA ASP A 414 17.57 9.52 25.91
C ASP A 414 17.36 7.99 25.92
N GLY A 415 17.62 7.35 24.78
CA GLY A 415 17.48 5.91 24.60
C GLY A 415 16.06 5.41 24.32
N GLN A 416 15.05 6.28 24.23
CA GLN A 416 13.71 5.89 23.79
C GLN A 416 13.68 5.57 22.29
N PHE A 417 13.01 4.47 21.92
CA PHE A 417 12.76 4.08 20.54
C PHE A 417 11.44 4.69 20.06
N PHE A 418 11.48 5.53 19.03
CA PHE A 418 10.29 6.17 18.48
C PHE A 418 9.68 5.26 17.42
N ALA A 419 8.90 4.28 17.85
CA ALA A 419 8.22 3.37 16.94
C ALA A 419 7.23 4.14 16.06
N THR A 420 7.20 3.81 14.77
CA THR A 420 6.34 4.42 13.77
C THR A 420 5.51 3.35 13.06
N GLU A 421 4.30 3.73 12.68
CA GLU A 421 3.34 2.80 12.08
C GLU A 421 2.55 3.54 10.99
N PHE A 422 2.45 2.89 9.84
CA PHE A 422 1.87 3.46 8.62
C PHE A 422 0.34 3.49 8.66
N GLY A 423 -0.29 2.32 8.79
CA GLY A 423 -1.73 2.14 8.54
C GLY A 423 -2.65 2.46 9.71
N ARG A 424 -2.13 2.82 10.86
CA ARG A 424 -2.81 3.40 12.03
C ARG A 424 -2.31 4.83 12.30
N GLY A 425 -1.23 5.24 11.64
CA GLY A 425 -0.82 6.63 11.56
C GLY A 425 -0.30 7.21 12.86
N TRP A 426 0.52 6.47 13.61
CA TRP A 426 1.04 6.93 14.89
C TRP A 426 2.56 6.88 15.00
N ILE A 427 3.06 7.71 15.92
CA ILE A 427 4.42 7.63 16.48
C ILE A 427 4.25 7.35 17.97
N LYS A 428 4.97 6.36 18.50
CA LYS A 428 4.93 5.98 19.92
C LYS A 428 6.34 5.74 20.45
N PRO A 429 6.82 6.60 21.37
CA PRO A 429 8.06 6.36 22.08
C PRO A 429 7.91 5.15 22.99
N ILE A 430 8.86 4.24 22.88
CA ILE A 430 8.93 3.00 23.65
C ILE A 430 10.19 3.07 24.50
N HIS A 431 9.99 3.03 25.81
CA HIS A 431 11.10 2.86 26.75
C HIS A 431 11.69 1.45 26.60
N VAL A 432 13.01 1.33 26.56
CA VAL A 432 13.70 0.04 26.58
C VAL A 432 14.26 -0.18 27.98
N ASN A 433 13.74 -1.19 28.67
CA ASN A 433 14.19 -1.55 30.02
C ASN A 433 15.67 -1.98 29.99
N ALA A 434 16.32 -1.97 31.15
CA ALA A 434 17.74 -2.34 31.27
C ALA A 434 18.05 -3.77 30.79
N ASP A 435 17.08 -4.68 30.87
CA ASP A 435 17.18 -6.07 30.37
C ASP A 435 16.90 -6.20 28.86
N GLY A 436 16.57 -5.09 28.19
CA GLY A 436 16.22 -5.04 26.76
C GLY A 436 14.75 -5.34 26.46
N SER A 437 13.91 -5.63 27.45
CA SER A 437 12.46 -5.78 27.26
C SER A 437 11.77 -4.44 26.97
N ARG A 438 10.57 -4.49 26.38
CA ARG A 438 9.76 -3.28 26.18
C ARG A 438 9.25 -2.75 27.52
N GLY A 439 9.45 -1.46 27.75
CA GLY A 439 8.94 -0.70 28.88
C GLY A 439 7.62 0.00 28.54
N THR A 440 7.47 1.23 29.03
CA THR A 440 6.30 2.07 28.74
C THR A 440 6.20 2.41 27.26
N ILE A 441 4.97 2.51 26.77
CA ILE A 441 4.64 2.97 25.42
C ILE A 441 3.86 4.26 25.57
N ASP A 442 4.50 5.36 25.22
CA ASP A 442 3.98 6.70 25.44
C ASP A 442 3.26 7.23 24.19
N ALA A 443 2.28 8.11 24.40
CA ALA A 443 1.65 8.84 23.31
C ALA A 443 2.57 9.97 22.83
N PHE A 444 2.63 10.19 21.51
CA PHE A 444 3.34 11.31 20.90
C PHE A 444 2.34 12.25 20.23
N PRO A 445 2.54 13.59 20.26
CA PRO A 445 1.62 14.55 19.66
C PRO A 445 1.75 14.64 18.14
N TRP A 446 1.70 13.49 17.46
CA TRP A 446 1.69 13.39 16.00
C TRP A 446 0.29 13.68 15.44
N THR A 447 0.21 14.54 14.42
CA THR A 447 -1.07 14.88 13.77
C THR A 447 -1.11 14.62 12.26
N GLY A 448 -0.06 14.01 11.70
CA GLY A 448 -0.05 13.61 10.29
C GLY A 448 -0.86 12.34 10.03
N LYS A 449 -0.66 11.71 8.87
CA LYS A 449 -1.50 10.62 8.36
C LYS A 449 -0.81 9.26 8.44
N GLN A 450 0.16 9.00 7.59
CA GLN A 450 0.77 7.67 7.44
C GLN A 450 2.29 7.83 7.47
N VAL A 451 2.91 7.48 8.60
CA VAL A 451 4.35 7.69 8.78
C VAL A 451 5.12 6.74 7.86
N MET A 452 5.84 7.29 6.88
CA MET A 452 6.58 6.53 5.90
C MET A 452 8.03 6.28 6.33
N ASP A 453 8.67 7.29 6.90
CA ASP A 453 10.06 7.21 7.38
C ASP A 453 10.31 8.27 8.45
N SER A 454 11.30 8.07 9.31
CA SER A 454 11.68 9.06 10.33
C SER A 454 13.13 8.95 10.80
N ALA A 455 13.76 10.09 11.09
CA ALA A 455 15.13 10.14 11.60
C ALA A 455 15.36 11.34 12.53
N PHE A 456 16.23 11.19 13.52
CA PHE A 456 16.74 12.34 14.28
C PHE A 456 17.84 13.06 13.50
N GLY A 457 17.70 14.37 13.36
CA GLY A 457 18.75 15.22 12.79
C GLY A 457 19.84 15.58 13.79
N PRO A 458 20.96 16.17 13.33
CA PRO A 458 22.07 16.56 14.22
C PRO A 458 21.70 17.70 15.19
N ASN A 459 20.57 18.38 14.98
CA ASN A 459 19.99 19.34 15.92
C ASN A 459 19.15 18.67 17.03
N GLY A 460 19.02 17.34 17.05
CA GLY A 460 18.24 16.60 18.04
C GLY A 460 16.72 16.71 17.87
N ALA A 461 16.25 17.22 16.72
CA ALA A 461 14.85 17.22 16.32
C ALA A 461 14.51 15.96 15.52
N LEU A 462 13.26 15.48 15.61
CA LEU A 462 12.77 14.32 14.85
C LEU A 462 12.21 14.77 13.51
N TYR A 463 12.70 14.24 12.39
CA TYR A 463 12.17 14.48 11.05
C TYR A 463 11.28 13.31 10.67
N VAL A 464 10.11 13.59 10.11
CA VAL A 464 9.10 12.59 9.79
C VAL A 464 8.59 12.81 8.37
N LEU A 465 8.69 11.78 7.54
CA LEU A 465 8.13 11.73 6.20
C LEU A 465 6.74 11.11 6.30
N ASP A 466 5.73 11.84 5.85
CA ASP A 466 4.33 11.42 5.82
C ASP A 466 3.96 11.04 4.38
N TYR A 467 3.45 9.83 4.20
CA TYR A 467 2.98 9.35 2.90
C TYR A 467 1.75 10.10 2.41
N GLY A 468 0.91 10.57 3.33
CA GLY A 468 -0.42 11.05 3.03
C GLY A 468 -1.46 9.93 3.08
N THR A 469 -2.49 10.00 2.23
CA THR A 469 -3.59 9.01 2.17
C THR A 469 -3.88 8.52 0.75
N GLY A 470 -3.02 8.87 -0.21
CA GLY A 470 -3.08 8.36 -1.58
C GLY A 470 -2.67 6.89 -1.65
N TYR A 471 -2.91 6.25 -2.79
CA TYR A 471 -2.46 4.88 -3.05
C TYR A 471 -1.48 4.88 -4.21
N PHE A 472 -0.24 4.45 -3.98
CA PHE A 472 0.83 4.43 -5.01
C PHE A 472 1.07 5.78 -5.68
N ASN A 473 0.80 6.84 -4.92
CA ASN A 473 1.02 8.24 -5.26
C ASN A 473 0.99 9.04 -3.96
N GLY A 474 1.63 10.21 -3.95
CA GLY A 474 1.33 11.19 -2.90
C GLY A 474 -0.05 11.83 -3.08
N ASP A 475 -0.45 12.60 -2.10
CA ASP A 475 -1.65 13.44 -2.15
C ASP A 475 -1.38 14.82 -1.49
N ALA A 476 -2.43 15.56 -1.15
CA ALA A 476 -2.32 16.85 -0.46
C ALA A 476 -1.84 16.71 1.02
N ASN A 477 -1.91 15.50 1.57
CA ASN A 477 -1.47 15.20 2.94
C ASN A 477 -0.01 14.75 3.00
N SER A 478 0.57 14.24 1.90
CA SER A 478 1.99 13.91 1.82
C SER A 478 2.83 15.11 2.25
N ALA A 479 3.75 14.91 3.18
CA ALA A 479 4.48 16.02 3.78
C ALA A 479 5.80 15.59 4.40
N LEU A 480 6.67 16.57 4.64
CA LEU A 480 7.84 16.43 5.49
C LEU A 480 7.65 17.34 6.72
N TYR A 481 7.80 16.77 7.92
CA TYR A 481 7.74 17.52 9.16
C TYR A 481 9.04 17.44 9.95
N ARG A 482 9.28 18.46 10.77
CA ARG A 482 10.31 18.50 11.81
C ARG A 482 9.66 18.73 13.16
N PHE A 483 9.84 17.80 14.08
CA PHE A 483 9.38 17.87 15.46
C PHE A 483 10.46 18.43 16.36
N GLU A 484 10.13 19.51 17.05
CA GLU A 484 11.01 20.27 17.92
C GLU A 484 10.51 20.22 19.36
N TYR A 485 11.44 20.13 20.32
CA TYR A 485 11.13 20.38 21.72
C TYR A 485 11.35 21.85 22.04
N ILE A 486 10.30 22.53 22.47
CA ILE A 486 10.30 23.98 22.75
C ILE A 486 10.17 24.29 24.24
N GLY A 487 9.86 23.30 25.07
CA GLY A 487 9.59 23.52 26.51
C GLY A 487 8.41 24.46 26.71
N THR A 488 8.63 25.62 27.33
CA THR A 488 7.62 26.70 27.44
C THR A 488 7.94 27.88 26.51
N GLY A 489 8.76 27.64 25.49
CA GLY A 489 9.22 28.65 24.54
C GLY A 489 8.13 29.11 23.58
N ASN A 490 8.42 30.20 22.87
CA ASN A 490 7.59 30.70 21.79
C ASN A 490 7.53 29.68 20.64
N ARG A 491 6.34 29.30 20.19
CA ARG A 491 6.18 28.39 19.05
C ARG A 491 6.45 29.16 17.76
N ALA A 492 7.08 28.49 16.80
CA ALA A 492 7.18 29.06 15.46
C ALA A 492 5.76 29.24 14.89
N PRO A 493 5.48 30.32 14.16
CA PRO A 493 4.21 30.46 13.47
C PRO A 493 4.08 29.40 12.36
N ILE A 494 2.84 29.09 11.99
CA ILE A 494 2.51 28.20 10.88
C ILE A 494 2.31 29.08 9.64
N ALA A 495 3.14 28.90 8.62
CA ALA A 495 2.91 29.51 7.30
C ALA A 495 1.95 28.64 6.49
N ASN A 496 1.12 29.27 5.67
CA ASN A 496 0.33 28.60 4.63
C ASN A 496 0.49 29.39 3.33
N ALA A 497 1.21 28.81 2.37
CA ALA A 497 1.56 29.41 1.09
C ALA A 497 0.70 28.84 -0.02
N GLU A 498 -0.15 29.66 -0.62
CA GLU A 498 -0.95 29.27 -1.77
C GLU A 498 -0.60 30.14 -3.00
N GLY A 499 -0.74 29.55 -4.19
CA GLY A 499 -0.59 30.23 -5.47
C GLY A 499 -1.68 29.80 -6.44
N THR A 500 -2.25 30.73 -7.20
CA THR A 500 -3.25 30.41 -8.23
C THR A 500 -3.04 31.27 -9.49
N PRO A 501 -2.90 30.65 -10.69
CA PRO A 501 -2.68 29.21 -10.91
C PRO A 501 -1.25 28.77 -10.52
N THR A 502 -1.04 27.49 -10.23
CA THR A 502 0.30 26.91 -9.96
C THR A 502 1.03 26.45 -11.22
N ALA A 503 0.36 26.45 -12.38
CA ALA A 503 1.00 26.14 -13.65
C ALA A 503 0.30 26.83 -14.83
N GLY A 504 1.02 27.00 -15.94
CA GLY A 504 0.48 27.59 -17.17
C GLY A 504 1.55 28.19 -18.08
N ALA A 505 1.15 28.67 -19.27
CA ALA A 505 2.06 29.25 -20.25
C ALA A 505 2.64 30.59 -19.80
N ALA A 506 3.88 30.90 -20.22
CA ALA A 506 4.46 32.22 -20.04
C ALA A 506 3.79 33.27 -20.97
N PRO A 507 3.56 34.52 -20.50
CA PRO A 507 3.77 34.97 -19.13
C PRO A 507 2.64 34.48 -18.19
N LEU A 508 3.03 33.87 -17.07
CA LEU A 508 2.08 33.37 -16.07
C LEU A 508 1.96 34.35 -14.91
N THR A 509 0.78 34.94 -14.72
CA THR A 509 0.51 35.78 -13.54
C THR A 509 -0.14 34.94 -12.46
N VAL A 510 0.52 34.86 -11.31
CA VAL A 510 0.10 34.10 -10.14
C VAL A 510 -0.34 35.05 -9.04
N ALA A 511 -1.52 34.83 -8.49
CA ALA A 511 -1.97 35.43 -7.25
C ALA A 511 -1.53 34.54 -6.08
N PHE A 512 -0.72 35.10 -5.17
CA PHE A 512 -0.27 34.41 -3.98
C PHE A 512 -1.14 34.79 -2.77
N SER A 513 -1.33 33.83 -1.86
CA SER A 513 -2.14 33.98 -0.66
C SER A 513 -1.38 33.44 0.55
N SER A 514 -1.47 34.17 1.67
CA SER A 514 -0.99 33.72 2.98
C SER A 514 -2.14 33.29 3.91
N ALA A 515 -3.35 33.10 3.37
CA ALA A 515 -4.54 32.77 4.15
C ALA A 515 -4.35 31.45 4.91
N GLY A 516 -4.75 31.39 6.18
CA GLY A 516 -4.53 30.24 7.05
C GLY A 516 -3.19 30.24 7.79
N SER A 517 -2.26 31.14 7.46
CA SER A 517 -1.08 31.35 8.30
C SER A 517 -1.48 31.85 9.69
N SER A 518 -0.89 31.29 10.74
CA SER A 518 -1.27 31.60 12.13
C SER A 518 -0.11 31.50 13.10
N ASP A 519 -0.10 32.37 14.11
CA ASP A 519 0.76 32.24 15.27
C ASP A 519 0.06 31.44 16.38
N PRO A 520 0.64 30.37 16.93
CA PRO A 520 0.03 29.59 18.02
C PRO A 520 -0.28 30.40 19.29
N GLU A 521 0.41 31.52 19.52
CA GLU A 521 0.17 32.47 20.60
C GLU A 521 -0.83 33.59 20.21
N GLY A 522 -1.29 33.63 18.96
CA GLY A 522 -2.24 34.62 18.44
C GLY A 522 -1.62 35.98 18.10
N GLY A 523 -0.29 36.07 18.01
CA GLY A 523 0.46 37.24 17.59
C GLY A 523 0.22 37.64 16.14
N ALA A 524 0.39 38.94 15.86
CA ALA A 524 0.28 39.47 14.50
C ALA A 524 1.51 39.09 13.67
N LEU A 525 1.28 38.45 12.51
CA LEU A 525 2.35 38.00 11.63
C LEU A 525 2.85 39.11 10.68
N THR A 526 4.15 39.03 10.37
CA THR A 526 4.76 39.74 9.24
C THR A 526 5.12 38.75 8.14
N TYR A 527 5.10 39.19 6.88
CA TYR A 527 5.20 38.32 5.70
C TYR A 527 6.42 38.66 4.86
N SER A 528 7.06 37.64 4.31
CA SER A 528 8.12 37.74 3.32
C SER A 528 7.95 36.63 2.29
N TRP A 529 7.79 37.01 1.03
CA TRP A 529 7.75 36.10 -0.11
C TRP A 529 9.06 36.15 -0.88
N ALA A 530 9.60 34.98 -1.23
CA ALA A 530 10.67 34.81 -2.21
C ALA A 530 10.14 33.97 -3.37
N PHE A 531 10.09 34.54 -4.58
CA PHE A 531 9.38 33.94 -5.72
C PHE A 531 10.18 32.90 -6.52
N GLY A 532 11.40 32.57 -6.09
CA GLY A 532 12.27 31.60 -6.78
C GLY A 532 12.99 32.13 -8.02
N ASP A 533 12.75 33.37 -8.45
CA ASP A 533 13.41 34.03 -9.59
C ASP A 533 14.35 35.18 -9.16
N GLY A 534 14.66 35.25 -7.87
CA GLY A 534 15.45 36.33 -7.25
C GLY A 534 14.64 37.56 -6.82
N THR A 535 13.34 37.63 -7.14
CA THR A 535 12.45 38.71 -6.68
C THR A 535 11.72 38.35 -5.39
N THR A 536 11.29 39.37 -4.64
CA THR A 536 10.66 39.21 -3.31
C THR A 536 9.49 40.17 -3.11
N SER A 537 8.67 39.94 -2.07
CA SER A 537 7.59 40.84 -1.63
C SER A 537 7.38 40.75 -0.11
N THR A 538 6.88 41.81 0.52
CA THR A 538 6.45 41.81 1.93
C THR A 538 4.94 41.94 2.10
N ALA A 539 4.19 42.02 1.00
CA ALA A 539 2.73 41.98 1.06
C ALA A 539 2.27 40.58 1.47
N ALA A 540 1.19 40.49 2.26
CA ALA A 540 0.59 39.21 2.65
C ALA A 540 0.14 38.39 1.42
N ASN A 541 -0.57 39.04 0.49
CA ASN A 541 -1.12 38.42 -0.72
C ASN A 541 -0.64 39.14 -2.00
N PRO A 542 0.60 38.92 -2.45
CA PRO A 542 1.15 39.59 -3.63
C PRO A 542 0.65 38.96 -4.95
N SER A 543 0.76 39.73 -6.04
CA SER A 543 0.64 39.21 -7.41
C SER A 543 2.01 39.23 -8.07
N LYS A 544 2.39 38.17 -8.76
CA LYS A 544 3.68 38.05 -9.44
C LYS A 544 3.52 37.43 -10.82
N THR A 545 4.16 38.02 -11.83
CA THR A 545 4.21 37.49 -13.20
C THR A 545 5.56 36.87 -13.49
N TYR A 546 5.56 35.62 -13.94
CA TYR A 546 6.73 34.91 -14.44
C TYR A 546 6.73 34.95 -15.97
N SER A 547 7.74 35.61 -16.55
CA SER A 547 7.82 35.83 -18.01
C SER A 547 8.58 34.74 -18.76
N THR A 548 9.27 33.85 -18.06
CA THR A 548 10.13 32.80 -18.65
C THR A 548 9.62 31.44 -18.21
N ASN A 549 9.67 30.47 -19.13
CA ASN A 549 9.38 29.08 -18.80
C ASN A 549 10.39 28.55 -17.78
N GLY A 550 9.92 27.74 -16.83
CA GLY A 550 10.72 27.18 -15.76
C GLY A 550 9.86 26.80 -14.56
N THR A 551 10.47 26.08 -13.62
CA THR A 551 9.85 25.76 -12.33
C THR A 551 10.41 26.70 -11.28
N TYR A 552 9.53 27.35 -10.53
CA TYR A 552 9.87 28.31 -9.48
C TYR A 552 9.26 27.84 -8.17
N THR A 553 10.06 27.81 -7.10
CA THR A 553 9.53 27.55 -5.75
C THR A 553 9.31 28.91 -5.08
N ALA A 554 8.05 29.27 -4.88
CA ALA A 554 7.68 30.49 -4.16
C ALA A 554 7.52 30.17 -2.67
N THR A 555 8.37 30.75 -1.82
CA THR A 555 8.38 30.51 -0.38
C THR A 555 7.80 31.70 0.37
N LEU A 556 6.80 31.45 1.20
CA LEU A 556 6.30 32.36 2.22
C LEU A 556 7.06 32.10 3.52
N THR A 557 7.62 33.14 4.11
CA THR A 557 8.09 33.13 5.50
C THR A 557 7.24 34.09 6.31
N VAL A 558 6.62 33.58 7.37
CA VAL A 558 5.90 34.38 8.35
C VAL A 558 6.71 34.50 9.63
N ARG A 559 6.66 35.66 10.27
CA ARG A 559 7.35 35.93 11.53
C ARG A 559 6.40 36.53 12.55
N ASP A 560 6.43 35.99 13.77
CA ASP A 560 5.66 36.47 14.91
C ASP A 560 6.32 37.68 15.62
N PRO A 561 5.65 38.35 16.57
CA PRO A 561 6.21 39.48 17.32
C PRO A 561 7.44 39.16 18.18
N GLN A 562 7.63 37.90 18.57
CA GLN A 562 8.70 37.39 19.43
C GLN A 562 9.94 36.99 18.61
N GLY A 563 9.80 36.95 17.28
CA GLY A 563 10.86 36.73 16.32
C GLY A 563 10.97 35.30 15.79
N ALA A 564 10.12 34.36 16.17
CA ALA A 564 10.15 33.03 15.55
C ALA A 564 9.52 33.07 14.16
N THR A 565 9.92 32.11 13.31
CA THR A 565 9.53 32.08 11.90
C THR A 565 9.05 30.70 11.49
N GLY A 566 8.00 30.68 10.67
CA GLY A 566 7.56 29.52 9.91
C GLY A 566 7.65 29.81 8.42
N SER A 567 7.87 28.78 7.63
CA SER A 567 7.89 28.90 6.18
C SER A 567 7.06 27.81 5.54
N ASP A 568 6.47 28.13 4.39
CA ASP A 568 5.76 27.20 3.52
C ASP A 568 6.04 27.58 2.06
N SER A 569 5.97 26.62 1.15
CA SER A 569 6.35 26.81 -0.26
C SER A 569 5.28 26.29 -1.21
N VAL A 570 5.12 26.98 -2.34
CA VAL A 570 4.31 26.50 -3.47
C VAL A 570 5.14 26.46 -4.75
N VAL A 571 5.08 25.35 -5.47
CA VAL A 571 5.78 25.16 -6.75
C VAL A 571 4.93 25.73 -7.88
N ILE A 572 5.54 26.61 -8.68
CA ILE A 572 4.94 27.23 -9.86
C ILE A 572 5.66 26.74 -11.12
N THR A 573 4.93 26.08 -12.03
CA THR A 573 5.47 25.58 -13.29
C THR A 573 5.03 26.45 -14.47
N VAL A 574 5.96 27.17 -15.06
CA VAL A 574 5.71 28.10 -16.17
C VAL A 574 6.15 27.44 -17.48
N GLY A 575 5.28 27.47 -18.48
CA GLY A 575 5.50 26.88 -19.80
C GLY A 575 4.87 25.50 -19.98
N ASN A 576 4.57 24.78 -18.91
CA ASN A 576 3.84 23.51 -18.94
C ASN A 576 2.57 23.58 -18.09
N THR A 577 1.54 22.82 -18.45
CA THR A 577 0.28 22.70 -17.70
C THR A 577 0.07 21.21 -17.41
N PRO A 578 -0.23 20.81 -16.16
CA PRO A 578 -0.50 19.40 -15.87
C PRO A 578 -1.62 18.84 -16.75
N PRO A 579 -1.51 17.59 -17.21
CA PRO A 579 -2.58 16.94 -17.96
C PRO A 579 -3.80 16.78 -17.04
N ALA A 580 -5.00 16.98 -17.58
CA ALA A 580 -6.22 16.64 -16.86
C ALA A 580 -6.61 15.19 -17.21
N VAL A 581 -6.67 14.33 -16.19
CA VAL A 581 -7.12 12.94 -16.30
C VAL A 581 -8.50 12.83 -15.67
N THR A 582 -9.41 12.10 -16.29
CA THR A 582 -10.76 11.86 -15.77
C THR A 582 -11.15 10.41 -15.98
N ILE A 583 -11.60 9.75 -14.92
CA ILE A 583 -12.24 8.44 -15.00
C ILE A 583 -13.75 8.66 -15.25
N ASN A 584 -14.20 8.42 -16.48
CA ASN A 584 -15.62 8.50 -16.83
C ASN A 584 -16.40 7.30 -16.27
N SER A 585 -15.77 6.12 -16.33
CA SER A 585 -16.26 4.88 -15.75
C SER A 585 -15.08 3.97 -15.36
N PRO A 586 -15.20 3.14 -14.32
CA PRO A 586 -16.32 3.04 -13.38
C PRO A 586 -16.48 4.31 -12.53
N GLY A 587 -17.66 4.56 -11.98
CA GLY A 587 -17.87 5.73 -11.11
C GLY A 587 -17.25 5.54 -9.73
N ASN A 588 -16.81 6.62 -9.08
CA ASN A 588 -16.32 6.54 -7.70
C ASN A 588 -17.43 5.99 -6.76
N GLY A 589 -17.10 5.03 -5.91
CA GLY A 589 -18.02 4.30 -5.04
C GLY A 589 -18.85 3.21 -5.73
N GLN A 590 -18.64 2.92 -7.01
CA GLN A 590 -19.43 1.91 -7.74
C GLN A 590 -19.29 0.51 -7.10
N LEU A 591 -20.41 -0.21 -7.03
CA LEU A 591 -20.47 -1.55 -6.45
C LEU A 591 -19.83 -2.60 -7.38
N PHE A 592 -18.99 -3.48 -6.83
CA PHE A 592 -18.38 -4.61 -7.53
C PHE A 592 -18.41 -5.90 -6.68
N ALA A 593 -18.10 -7.02 -7.30
CA ALA A 593 -17.72 -8.26 -6.63
C ALA A 593 -16.38 -8.75 -7.18
N PHE A 594 -15.59 -9.44 -6.37
CA PHE A 594 -14.38 -10.09 -6.83
C PHE A 594 -14.68 -11.10 -7.95
N GLY A 595 -13.84 -11.13 -8.98
CA GLY A 595 -14.09 -11.84 -10.23
C GLY A 595 -14.89 -11.05 -11.26
N ASP A 596 -15.46 -9.88 -10.93
CA ASP A 596 -16.12 -9.02 -11.91
C ASP A 596 -15.11 -8.49 -12.94
N THR A 597 -15.54 -8.43 -14.20
CA THR A 597 -14.84 -7.66 -15.24
C THR A 597 -15.47 -6.28 -15.35
N VAL A 598 -14.70 -5.26 -14.97
CA VAL A 598 -15.12 -3.86 -14.95
C VAL A 598 -14.62 -3.15 -16.21
N SER A 599 -15.55 -2.59 -16.98
CA SER A 599 -15.22 -1.73 -18.12
C SER A 599 -14.79 -0.35 -17.64
N TYR A 600 -13.75 0.20 -18.26
CA TYR A 600 -13.27 1.54 -17.98
C TYR A 600 -13.28 2.43 -19.22
N SER A 601 -13.45 3.73 -18.99
CA SER A 601 -13.31 4.79 -20.00
C SER A 601 -12.69 6.01 -19.33
N LEU A 602 -11.65 6.54 -19.96
CA LEU A 602 -10.85 7.65 -19.50
C LEU A 602 -10.90 8.78 -20.52
N THR A 603 -10.84 10.02 -20.03
CA THR A 603 -10.59 11.19 -20.85
C THR A 603 -9.33 11.85 -20.32
N VAL A 604 -8.40 12.12 -21.22
CA VAL A 604 -7.18 12.87 -20.93
C VAL A 604 -7.15 14.06 -21.86
N THR A 605 -6.84 15.23 -21.31
CA THR A 605 -6.58 16.44 -22.09
C THR A 605 -5.31 17.09 -21.58
N ASP A 606 -4.45 17.49 -22.50
CA ASP A 606 -3.24 18.23 -22.18
C ASP A 606 -3.03 19.35 -23.20
N ALA A 607 -2.74 20.56 -22.72
CA ALA A 607 -2.58 21.71 -23.59
C ALA A 607 -1.25 21.69 -24.37
N GLY A 608 -0.23 21.00 -23.85
CA GLY A 608 1.11 20.90 -24.44
C GLY A 608 1.25 19.75 -25.45
N ASP A 609 0.52 18.65 -25.26
CA ASP A 609 0.66 17.42 -26.05
C ASP A 609 -0.30 17.30 -27.24
N GLY A 610 -1.28 18.21 -27.36
CA GLY A 610 -2.26 18.17 -28.46
C GLY A 610 -3.16 16.94 -28.39
N THR A 611 -3.19 16.12 -29.45
CA THR A 611 -3.98 14.89 -29.46
C THR A 611 -3.31 13.82 -28.59
N ILE A 612 -4.00 13.38 -27.54
CA ILE A 612 -3.48 12.36 -26.63
C ILE A 612 -3.38 10.99 -27.31
N ASP A 613 -2.20 10.38 -27.18
CA ASP A 613 -2.00 8.96 -27.50
C ASP A 613 -2.49 8.09 -26.33
N CYS A 614 -3.64 7.44 -26.54
CA CYS A 614 -4.24 6.55 -25.55
C CYS A 614 -3.33 5.37 -25.14
N ALA A 615 -2.33 4.99 -25.93
CA ALA A 615 -1.39 3.94 -25.56
C ALA A 615 -0.49 4.33 -24.37
N ARG A 616 -0.40 5.64 -24.06
CA ARG A 616 0.36 6.19 -22.92
C ARG A 616 -0.49 6.43 -21.68
N VAL A 617 -1.81 6.32 -21.78
CA VAL A 617 -2.70 6.42 -20.62
C VAL A 617 -2.73 5.06 -19.93
N LYS A 618 -2.40 5.01 -18.65
CA LYS A 618 -2.39 3.77 -17.87
C LYS A 618 -3.52 3.81 -16.83
N LEU A 619 -4.18 2.68 -16.65
CA LEU A 619 -5.09 2.42 -15.57
C LEU A 619 -4.56 1.23 -14.76
N THR A 620 -4.36 1.46 -13.47
CA THR A 620 -3.90 0.43 -12.53
C THR A 620 -5.05 0.06 -11.60
N TYR A 621 -5.24 -1.24 -11.41
CA TYR A 621 -6.07 -1.76 -10.33
C TYR A 621 -5.19 -2.01 -9.10
N VAL A 622 -5.58 -1.36 -8.01
CA VAL A 622 -5.00 -1.51 -6.69
C VAL A 622 -6.02 -2.21 -5.81
N LEU A 623 -5.64 -3.32 -5.20
CA LEU A 623 -6.40 -3.93 -4.11
C LEU A 623 -6.13 -3.10 -2.87
N GLY A 624 -7.11 -2.29 -2.45
CA GLY A 624 -7.05 -1.57 -1.20
C GLY A 624 -7.57 -2.45 -0.07
N HIS A 625 -6.89 -2.39 1.07
CA HIS A 625 -7.38 -3.00 2.29
C HIS A 625 -6.97 -2.18 3.50
N ASP A 626 -7.93 -2.02 4.42
CA ASP A 626 -7.85 -1.06 5.53
C ASP A 626 -7.41 0.33 5.09
N GLN A 627 -6.13 0.68 5.30
CA GLN A 627 -5.55 1.99 5.02
C GLN A 627 -4.42 1.97 3.99
N HIS A 628 -4.11 0.82 3.38
CA HIS A 628 -3.09 0.71 2.35
C HIS A 628 -3.59 -0.14 1.17
N GLY A 629 -2.71 -0.45 0.22
CA GLY A 629 -3.09 -1.33 -0.87
C GLY A 629 -1.91 -1.89 -1.63
N HIS A 630 -2.21 -2.77 -2.57
CA HIS A 630 -1.27 -3.44 -3.45
C HIS A 630 -1.66 -3.21 -4.91
N GLN A 631 -0.73 -2.76 -5.75
CA GLN A 631 -0.90 -2.81 -7.20
C GLN A 631 -0.92 -4.27 -7.63
N ILE A 632 -1.95 -4.66 -8.38
CA ILE A 632 -2.14 -6.07 -8.79
C ILE A 632 -2.05 -6.25 -10.30
N THR A 633 -2.62 -5.32 -11.08
CA THR A 633 -2.56 -5.37 -12.54
C THR A 633 -2.79 -3.98 -13.13
N SER A 634 -2.35 -3.78 -14.36
CA SER A 634 -2.60 -2.55 -15.09
C SER A 634 -2.90 -2.78 -16.57
N LYS A 635 -3.51 -1.78 -17.20
CA LYS A 635 -3.75 -1.72 -18.65
C LYS A 635 -3.39 -0.35 -19.18
N THR A 636 -2.93 -0.30 -20.43
CA THR A 636 -2.85 0.96 -21.18
C THR A 636 -4.04 1.10 -22.12
N GLY A 637 -4.44 2.34 -22.41
CA GLY A 637 -5.59 2.67 -23.24
C GLY A 637 -6.55 3.65 -22.56
N CYS A 638 -7.29 4.43 -23.36
CA CYS A 638 -8.37 5.29 -22.84
C CYS A 638 -9.68 4.53 -22.60
N SER A 639 -9.77 3.26 -22.99
CA SER A 639 -10.94 2.42 -22.72
C SER A 639 -10.56 0.95 -22.78
N GLY A 640 -11.22 0.13 -21.98
CA GLY A 640 -10.97 -1.31 -21.96
C GLY A 640 -11.72 -1.99 -20.82
N THR A 641 -11.18 -3.12 -20.37
CA THR A 641 -11.69 -3.83 -19.19
C THR A 641 -10.54 -4.22 -18.27
N ILE A 642 -10.82 -4.24 -16.96
CA ILE A 642 -9.99 -4.87 -15.94
C ILE A 642 -10.84 -5.94 -15.25
N THR A 643 -10.33 -7.16 -15.18
CA THR A 643 -10.92 -8.19 -14.31
C THR A 643 -10.35 -8.01 -12.92
N ILE A 644 -11.22 -7.75 -11.94
CA ILE A 644 -10.84 -7.73 -10.53
C ILE A 644 -10.60 -9.20 -10.14
N PRO A 645 -9.37 -9.59 -9.78
CA PRO A 645 -9.06 -10.98 -9.42
C PRO A 645 -9.95 -11.45 -8.27
N VAL A 646 -10.16 -12.76 -8.16
CA VAL A 646 -10.71 -13.31 -6.90
C VAL A 646 -9.62 -13.17 -5.86
N ASP A 647 -9.92 -12.45 -4.78
CA ASP A 647 -9.00 -12.36 -3.65
C ASP A 647 -8.88 -13.73 -2.98
N GLY A 648 -7.65 -14.17 -2.77
CA GLY A 648 -7.32 -15.43 -2.10
C GLY A 648 -6.19 -15.24 -1.09
N GLU A 649 -5.92 -13.99 -0.71
CA GLU A 649 -5.03 -13.63 0.38
C GLU A 649 -5.83 -13.34 1.64
N HIS A 650 -6.83 -12.47 1.55
CA HIS A 650 -7.61 -12.06 2.71
C HIS A 650 -8.76 -13.04 2.97
N ASP A 651 -9.21 -13.09 4.23
CA ASP A 651 -10.47 -13.78 4.54
C ASP A 651 -11.67 -13.04 3.94
N ASP A 652 -12.77 -13.76 3.73
CA ASP A 652 -14.00 -13.21 3.13
C ASP A 652 -14.60 -12.01 3.91
N ALA A 653 -14.14 -11.78 5.14
CA ALA A 653 -14.59 -10.69 6.01
C ALA A 653 -13.59 -9.55 6.19
N ALA A 654 -12.47 -9.57 5.48
CA ALA A 654 -11.49 -8.49 5.49
C ALA A 654 -12.05 -7.19 4.88
N ASN A 655 -11.52 -6.06 5.32
CA ASN A 655 -11.92 -4.73 4.85
C ASN A 655 -11.26 -4.40 3.51
N ILE A 656 -11.71 -5.05 2.44
CA ILE A 656 -11.10 -4.98 1.11
C ILE A 656 -11.96 -4.18 0.12
N PHE A 657 -11.32 -3.47 -0.80
CA PHE A 657 -11.96 -2.64 -1.82
C PHE A 657 -11.05 -2.44 -3.05
N ALA A 658 -11.62 -1.95 -4.15
CA ALA A 658 -10.91 -1.79 -5.41
C ALA A 658 -10.61 -0.32 -5.67
N ILE A 659 -9.36 0.04 -5.97
CA ILE A 659 -8.99 1.39 -6.40
C ILE A 659 -8.57 1.33 -7.86
N PHE A 660 -9.15 2.20 -8.66
CA PHE A 660 -8.83 2.40 -10.07
C PHE A 660 -8.05 3.69 -10.18
N ASP A 661 -6.74 3.58 -10.40
CA ASP A 661 -5.81 4.71 -10.53
C ASP A 661 -5.45 4.94 -11.99
N ALA A 662 -5.97 6.03 -12.57
CA ALA A 662 -5.67 6.44 -13.93
C ALA A 662 -4.54 7.48 -13.91
N GLU A 663 -3.49 7.24 -14.69
CA GLU A 663 -2.34 8.13 -14.79
C GLU A 663 -2.01 8.49 -16.25
N TYR A 664 -1.50 9.71 -16.43
CA TYR A 664 -0.86 10.16 -17.66
C TYR A 664 0.28 11.11 -17.34
N THR A 665 1.43 10.87 -17.97
CA THR A 665 2.59 11.76 -17.94
C THR A 665 2.72 12.45 -19.29
N ASP A 666 2.73 13.77 -19.29
CA ASP A 666 2.90 14.58 -20.49
C ASP A 666 4.34 14.46 -21.06
N ASN A 667 4.60 15.02 -22.24
CA ASN A 667 5.94 14.97 -22.85
C ASN A 667 6.99 15.84 -22.12
N GLN A 668 6.55 16.70 -21.20
CA GLN A 668 7.41 17.58 -20.41
C GLN A 668 7.63 17.04 -18.98
N GLY A 669 7.08 15.87 -18.66
CA GLY A 669 7.32 15.10 -17.44
C GLY A 669 6.35 15.36 -16.28
N LEU A 670 5.25 16.11 -16.45
CA LEU A 670 4.23 16.21 -15.39
C LEU A 670 3.26 15.04 -15.49
N THR A 671 3.05 14.38 -14.34
CA THR A 671 2.10 13.27 -14.19
C THR A 671 0.89 13.73 -13.39
N THR A 672 -0.30 13.35 -13.85
CA THR A 672 -1.54 13.51 -13.09
C THR A 672 -2.17 12.14 -12.86
N HIS A 673 -2.57 11.90 -11.62
CA HIS A 673 -3.34 10.73 -11.20
C HIS A 673 -4.79 11.12 -10.95
N THR A 674 -5.72 10.20 -11.19
CA THR A 674 -7.12 10.31 -10.76
C THR A 674 -7.57 8.95 -10.27
N GLN A 675 -8.06 8.89 -9.03
CA GLN A 675 -8.44 7.64 -8.37
C GLN A 675 -9.94 7.57 -8.13
N HIS A 676 -10.54 6.43 -8.50
CA HIS A 676 -11.89 6.06 -8.11
C HIS A 676 -11.86 4.80 -7.24
N THR A 677 -12.49 4.84 -6.07
CA THR A 677 -12.59 3.70 -5.15
C THR A 677 -13.93 3.00 -5.35
N LEU A 678 -13.92 1.76 -5.79
CA LEU A 678 -15.08 0.88 -5.93
C LEU A 678 -15.29 0.11 -4.62
N GLN A 679 -16.55 -0.20 -4.32
CA GLN A 679 -16.95 -0.83 -3.05
C GLN A 679 -17.48 -2.25 -3.27
N PRO A 680 -17.09 -3.23 -2.44
CA PRO A 680 -17.63 -4.56 -2.55
C PRO A 680 -19.13 -4.55 -2.26
N ARG A 681 -19.88 -5.42 -2.94
CA ARG A 681 -21.32 -5.60 -2.69
C ARG A 681 -21.59 -6.11 -1.29
N HIS A 682 -20.76 -7.03 -0.79
CA HIS A 682 -20.84 -7.62 0.54
C HIS A 682 -19.80 -6.95 1.45
N ARG A 683 -20.18 -6.57 2.68
CA ARG A 683 -19.29 -5.92 3.63
C ARG A 683 -19.74 -6.15 5.06
N GLN A 684 -18.77 -6.28 5.96
CA GLN A 684 -18.96 -6.33 7.40
C GLN A 684 -19.29 -4.94 7.93
N ALA A 685 -20.14 -4.89 8.95
CA ALA A 685 -20.66 -3.65 9.49
C ALA A 685 -19.61 -2.91 10.30
N GLU A 686 -18.69 -3.61 10.97
CA GLU A 686 -17.61 -3.03 11.77
C GLU A 686 -16.60 -2.22 10.96
N HIS A 687 -16.57 -2.39 9.64
CA HIS A 687 -15.72 -1.63 8.72
C HIS A 687 -16.29 -0.23 8.40
N PHE A 688 -17.11 0.33 9.30
CA PHE A 688 -17.71 1.66 9.14
C PHE A 688 -16.64 2.76 9.24
N GLY A 689 -16.84 3.85 8.49
CA GLY A 689 -15.95 5.01 8.56
C GLY A 689 -16.25 5.92 9.75
N THR A 690 -17.52 6.29 9.91
CA THR A 690 -17.99 7.07 11.09
C THR A 690 -19.30 6.51 11.61
N SER A 691 -19.58 6.74 12.88
CA SER A 691 -20.75 6.20 13.57
C SER A 691 -21.25 7.10 14.70
N GLN A 692 -22.43 6.78 15.23
CA GLN A 692 -23.00 7.38 16.44
C GLN A 692 -23.71 6.30 17.27
N GLY A 693 -23.41 6.27 18.57
CA GLY A 693 -24.17 5.52 19.58
C GLY A 693 -23.95 4.01 19.61
N ILE A 694 -23.09 3.48 18.75
CA ILE A 694 -22.83 2.03 18.63
C ILE A 694 -21.52 1.60 19.30
N ASN A 695 -21.37 0.28 19.47
CA ASN A 695 -20.12 -0.37 19.88
C ASN A 695 -19.82 -1.58 18.96
N THR A 696 -18.60 -2.12 19.03
CA THR A 696 -18.24 -3.38 18.34
C THR A 696 -18.04 -4.52 19.33
N PHE A 697 -18.47 -5.73 18.97
CA PHE A 697 -18.41 -6.90 19.85
C PHE A 697 -17.80 -8.11 19.12
N THR A 698 -16.87 -8.81 19.78
CA THR A 698 -16.34 -10.09 19.31
C THR A 698 -17.37 -11.21 19.49
N LYS A 699 -17.68 -11.91 18.41
CA LYS A 699 -18.63 -13.04 18.38
C LYS A 699 -18.14 -14.11 17.42
N ALA A 700 -17.86 -15.30 17.95
CA ALA A 700 -17.33 -16.41 17.14
C ALA A 700 -18.26 -16.86 16.00
N THR A 701 -19.56 -16.56 16.09
CA THR A 701 -20.56 -16.93 15.08
C THR A 701 -20.85 -15.82 14.05
N ALA A 702 -20.19 -14.66 14.18
CA ALA A 702 -20.24 -13.57 13.22
C ALA A 702 -19.23 -13.78 12.07
N GLU A 703 -19.53 -13.22 10.90
CA GLU A 703 -18.56 -13.17 9.80
C GLU A 703 -17.37 -12.29 10.25
N GLY A 704 -16.12 -12.76 10.07
CA GLY A 704 -14.94 -12.05 10.59
C GLY A 704 -14.83 -11.98 12.12
N GLY A 705 -15.74 -12.61 12.85
CA GLY A 705 -15.70 -12.71 14.31
C GLY A 705 -16.12 -11.44 15.05
N LYS A 706 -16.70 -10.43 14.40
CA LYS A 706 -17.15 -9.17 15.02
C LYS A 706 -18.53 -8.74 14.51
N THR A 707 -19.18 -7.86 15.28
CA THR A 707 -20.45 -7.22 14.89
C THR A 707 -20.49 -5.78 15.39
N VAL A 708 -21.31 -4.93 14.76
CA VAL A 708 -21.77 -3.67 15.33
C VAL A 708 -22.98 -3.95 16.20
N GLY A 709 -22.92 -3.56 17.47
CA GLY A 709 -23.98 -3.80 18.44
C GLY A 709 -24.18 -2.63 19.39
N ASP A 710 -24.89 -2.88 20.49
CA ASP A 710 -25.37 -1.84 21.41
C ASP A 710 -26.23 -0.78 20.68
N ILE A 711 -26.88 -1.21 19.60
CA ILE A 711 -27.63 -0.35 18.69
C ILE A 711 -28.94 0.04 19.36
N HIS A 712 -29.16 1.34 19.48
CA HIS A 712 -30.38 1.96 19.97
C HIS A 712 -31.10 2.77 18.89
N ASN A 713 -32.31 3.20 19.20
CA ASN A 713 -33.11 4.02 18.29
C ASN A 713 -32.44 5.37 18.02
N GLY A 714 -32.13 5.64 16.74
CA GLY A 714 -31.49 6.87 16.28
C GLY A 714 -30.00 6.74 15.98
N ASP A 715 -29.41 5.58 16.28
CA ASP A 715 -28.01 5.30 16.00
C ASP A 715 -27.77 5.02 14.52
N TRP A 716 -26.51 5.14 14.09
CA TRP A 716 -26.13 4.93 12.71
C TRP A 716 -24.65 4.61 12.54
N ILE A 717 -24.35 3.95 11.42
CA ILE A 717 -23.01 3.81 10.86
C ILE A 717 -22.99 4.31 9.42
N SER A 718 -21.84 4.74 8.92
CA SER A 718 -21.72 5.27 7.55
C SER A 718 -20.49 4.78 6.82
N PHE A 719 -20.60 4.77 5.50
CA PHE A 719 -19.57 4.36 4.57
C PHE A 719 -19.45 5.35 3.42
N THR A 720 -18.22 5.63 3.00
CA THR A 720 -17.92 6.53 1.89
C THR A 720 -16.63 6.11 1.19
N PRO A 721 -16.52 6.23 -0.14
CA PRO A 721 -17.56 6.63 -1.12
C PRO A 721 -18.47 5.48 -1.55
N TYR A 722 -19.76 5.71 -1.82
CA TYR A 722 -20.67 4.73 -2.43
C TYR A 722 -21.46 5.34 -3.60
N ARG A 723 -21.73 4.54 -4.63
CA ARG A 723 -22.58 4.88 -5.78
C ARG A 723 -23.56 3.75 -6.05
N LEU A 724 -24.77 3.91 -5.53
CA LEU A 724 -25.81 2.87 -5.51
C LEU A 724 -26.68 2.83 -6.77
N SER A 725 -26.28 3.49 -7.86
CA SER A 725 -27.10 3.71 -9.06
C SER A 725 -27.77 2.47 -9.67
N ASN A 726 -27.17 1.29 -9.51
CA ASN A 726 -27.69 0.01 -9.99
C ASN A 726 -28.17 -0.91 -8.86
N ALA A 727 -28.19 -0.45 -7.61
CA ALA A 727 -28.66 -1.23 -6.47
C ALA A 727 -30.19 -1.35 -6.48
N THR A 728 -30.69 -2.57 -6.37
CA THR A 728 -32.13 -2.91 -6.40
C THR A 728 -32.63 -3.43 -5.06
N GLY A 729 -31.74 -3.83 -4.17
CA GLY A 729 -32.07 -4.34 -2.85
C GLY A 729 -30.84 -4.50 -1.99
N PHE A 730 -31.05 -4.92 -0.75
CA PHE A 730 -30.00 -5.33 0.16
C PHE A 730 -30.46 -6.48 1.04
N THR A 731 -29.50 -7.27 1.50
CA THR A 731 -29.65 -8.18 2.64
C THR A 731 -28.75 -7.73 3.78
N ALA A 732 -29.09 -8.10 5.00
CA ALA A 732 -28.25 -7.88 6.17
C ALA A 732 -28.31 -9.10 7.10
N ARG A 733 -27.15 -9.53 7.61
CA ARG A 733 -27.04 -10.56 8.64
C ARG A 733 -27.08 -9.89 10.00
N VAL A 734 -28.08 -10.25 10.82
CA VAL A 734 -28.40 -9.56 12.08
C VAL A 734 -28.70 -10.57 13.19
N SER A 735 -28.47 -10.20 14.44
CA SER A 735 -28.92 -10.96 15.62
C SER A 735 -29.64 -10.05 16.60
N SER A 736 -30.58 -10.56 17.38
CA SER A 736 -31.34 -9.76 18.33
C SER A 736 -31.79 -10.61 19.50
N GLY A 737 -31.24 -10.31 20.68
CA GLY A 737 -31.82 -10.69 21.98
C GLY A 737 -32.67 -9.57 22.59
N GLY A 738 -32.82 -8.45 21.89
CA GLY A 738 -33.53 -7.25 22.32
C GLY A 738 -34.98 -7.19 21.84
N VAL A 739 -35.42 -6.01 21.45
CA VAL A 739 -36.81 -5.77 20.98
C VAL A 739 -36.99 -5.84 19.47
N GLY A 740 -35.91 -6.06 18.71
CA GLY A 740 -35.90 -5.91 17.25
C GLY A 740 -36.04 -4.45 16.82
N GLY A 741 -36.19 -4.19 15.52
CA GLY A 741 -36.28 -2.84 15.00
C GLY A 741 -36.36 -2.78 13.49
N THR A 742 -35.85 -1.68 12.91
CA THR A 742 -35.77 -1.45 11.48
C THR A 742 -34.38 -0.96 11.11
N LEU A 743 -33.78 -1.62 10.13
CA LEU A 743 -32.58 -1.19 9.43
C LEU A 743 -32.99 -0.42 8.17
N GLN A 744 -32.46 0.78 7.98
CA GLN A 744 -32.70 1.57 6.78
C GLN A 744 -31.38 1.94 6.09
N ILE A 745 -31.39 1.93 4.76
CA ILE A 745 -30.31 2.47 3.93
C ILE A 745 -30.68 3.88 3.52
N ARG A 746 -29.81 4.85 3.79
CA ARG A 746 -29.97 6.26 3.44
C ARG A 746 -28.75 6.77 2.67
N ALA A 747 -28.94 7.81 1.87
CA ALA A 747 -27.85 8.50 1.17
C ALA A 747 -27.68 9.94 1.68
N GLY A 748 -26.43 10.40 1.66
CA GLY A 748 -26.04 11.78 2.00
C GLY A 748 -25.86 12.04 3.50
N SER A 749 -26.85 11.71 4.33
CA SER A 749 -26.78 11.88 5.78
C SER A 749 -27.63 10.83 6.53
N ALA A 750 -27.44 10.73 7.86
CA ALA A 750 -28.27 9.90 8.74
C ALA A 750 -29.76 10.30 8.72
N THR A 751 -30.08 11.53 8.33
CA THR A 751 -31.46 12.02 8.16
C THR A 751 -31.90 12.12 6.70
N GLY A 752 -31.04 11.69 5.76
CA GLY A 752 -31.27 11.75 4.32
C GLY A 752 -32.36 10.78 3.85
N THR A 753 -32.66 10.81 2.56
CA THR A 753 -33.73 9.99 1.96
C THR A 753 -33.53 8.51 2.25
N VAL A 754 -34.58 7.85 2.74
CA VAL A 754 -34.62 6.38 2.86
C VAL A 754 -34.68 5.78 1.47
N LEU A 755 -33.65 5.02 1.11
CA LEU A 755 -33.57 4.29 -0.15
C LEU A 755 -34.18 2.90 -0.03
N GLY A 756 -34.06 2.27 1.14
CA GLY A 756 -34.60 0.96 1.43
C GLY A 756 -34.73 0.72 2.93
N SER A 757 -35.56 -0.26 3.31
CA SER A 757 -35.77 -0.63 4.72
C SER A 757 -35.99 -2.14 4.86
N ALA A 758 -35.54 -2.70 5.97
CA ALA A 758 -35.75 -4.09 6.37
C ALA A 758 -36.17 -4.15 7.84
N THR A 759 -37.22 -4.92 8.14
CA THR A 759 -37.64 -5.18 9.51
C THR A 759 -36.75 -6.24 10.14
N VAL A 760 -36.26 -5.98 11.34
CA VAL A 760 -35.44 -6.90 12.13
C VAL A 760 -36.26 -7.43 13.30
N GLY A 761 -36.60 -8.71 13.25
CA GLY A 761 -37.26 -9.41 14.35
C GLY A 761 -36.27 -9.90 15.41
N VAL A 762 -36.80 -10.29 16.57
CA VAL A 762 -36.01 -11.00 17.60
C VAL A 762 -35.59 -12.36 17.06
N THR A 763 -34.29 -12.65 17.05
CA THR A 763 -33.74 -13.85 16.41
C THR A 763 -33.58 -15.04 17.35
N GLY A 764 -33.85 -14.83 18.65
CA GLY A 764 -33.71 -15.85 19.71
C GLY A 764 -32.50 -15.64 20.61
N GLY A 765 -31.64 -14.67 20.32
CA GLY A 765 -30.49 -14.28 21.16
C GLY A 765 -29.43 -13.51 20.37
N TRP A 766 -28.45 -12.95 21.08
CA TRP A 766 -27.35 -12.16 20.51
C TRP A 766 -26.35 -12.98 19.68
N GLU A 767 -26.36 -14.30 19.81
CA GLU A 767 -25.51 -15.24 19.05
C GLU A 767 -26.29 -15.98 17.95
N THR A 768 -27.58 -15.69 17.78
CA THR A 768 -28.42 -16.34 16.78
C THR A 768 -28.67 -15.38 15.62
N PHE A 769 -28.02 -15.64 14.50
CA PHE A 769 -28.09 -14.76 13.33
C PHE A 769 -29.20 -15.17 12.35
N ALA A 770 -29.84 -14.18 11.76
CA ALA A 770 -30.80 -14.31 10.68
C ALA A 770 -30.50 -13.29 9.58
N THR A 771 -30.91 -13.59 8.36
CA THR A 771 -30.82 -12.64 7.23
C THR A 771 -32.14 -11.90 7.08
N VAL A 772 -32.07 -10.57 7.04
CA VAL A 772 -33.19 -9.69 6.67
C VAL A 772 -32.97 -9.09 5.29
N THR A 773 -34.04 -8.73 4.60
CA THR A 773 -33.99 -8.24 3.22
C THR A 773 -34.81 -6.96 3.07
N GLY A 774 -34.31 -6.01 2.29
CA GLY A 774 -35.02 -4.80 1.89
C GLY A 774 -34.85 -4.48 0.41
N THR A 775 -35.85 -3.83 -0.19
CA THR A 775 -35.77 -3.32 -1.57
C THR A 775 -35.18 -1.91 -1.56
N ILE A 776 -34.36 -1.59 -2.57
CA ILE A 776 -33.84 -0.24 -2.80
C ILE A 776 -34.61 0.38 -3.95
N THR A 777 -35.14 1.58 -3.73
CA THR A 777 -35.90 2.33 -4.73
C THR A 777 -35.28 3.70 -4.96
N ASN A 778 -35.21 4.11 -6.23
CA ASN A 778 -34.67 5.41 -6.66
C ASN A 778 -33.30 5.76 -6.05
N PRO A 779 -32.30 4.86 -6.09
CA PRO A 779 -30.98 5.18 -5.57
C PRO A 779 -30.35 6.35 -6.36
N PRO A 780 -29.58 7.24 -5.70
CA PRO A 780 -28.86 8.30 -6.40
C PRO A 780 -27.91 7.75 -7.47
N ASN A 781 -27.79 8.49 -8.58
CA ASN A 781 -26.85 8.16 -9.66
C ASN A 781 -25.45 8.76 -9.46
N THR A 782 -25.25 9.53 -8.40
CA THR A 782 -23.99 10.16 -8.00
C THR A 782 -23.34 9.41 -6.84
N THR A 783 -22.05 9.61 -6.66
CA THR A 783 -21.33 9.19 -5.46
C THR A 783 -21.85 9.98 -4.25
N SER A 784 -22.12 9.29 -3.15
CA SER A 784 -22.53 9.91 -1.88
C SER A 784 -22.19 9.00 -0.70
N PRO A 785 -22.03 9.54 0.52
CA PRO A 785 -22.02 8.71 1.71
C PRO A 785 -23.31 7.89 1.83
N VAL A 786 -23.19 6.64 2.28
CA VAL A 786 -24.33 5.77 2.60
C VAL A 786 -24.37 5.57 4.11
N PHE A 787 -25.57 5.70 4.67
CA PHE A 787 -25.84 5.52 6.09
C PHE A 787 -26.73 4.31 6.29
N LEU A 788 -26.34 3.44 7.23
CA LEU A 788 -27.20 2.43 7.80
C LEU A 788 -27.72 3.00 9.11
N THR A 789 -29.01 3.28 9.16
CA THR A 789 -29.66 3.89 10.33
C THR A 789 -30.60 2.92 11.01
N PHE A 790 -30.61 2.96 12.33
CA PHE A 790 -31.33 2.00 13.15
C PHE A 790 -32.45 2.69 13.92
N SER A 791 -33.65 2.09 13.89
CA SER A 791 -34.84 2.64 14.56
C SER A 791 -35.66 1.53 15.21
N GLY A 792 -36.33 1.84 16.31
CA GLY A 792 -37.07 0.85 17.08
C GLY A 792 -37.59 1.37 18.42
N GLY A 793 -37.99 0.45 19.29
CA GLY A 793 -38.46 0.75 20.65
C GLY A 793 -37.32 1.14 21.61
N THR A 794 -37.65 1.26 22.89
CA THR A 794 -36.66 1.54 23.95
C THR A 794 -35.81 0.29 24.25
N GLY A 795 -34.49 0.47 24.38
CA GLY A 795 -33.51 -0.58 24.67
C GLY A 795 -32.70 -0.99 23.45
N ALA A 796 -31.77 -1.93 23.63
CA ALA A 796 -30.96 -2.46 22.54
C ALA A 796 -31.84 -3.17 21.50
N LEU A 797 -31.64 -2.85 20.23
CA LEU A 797 -32.50 -3.29 19.13
C LEU A 797 -32.05 -4.64 18.58
N PHE A 798 -30.86 -4.67 17.96
CA PHE A 798 -30.25 -5.80 17.29
C PHE A 798 -28.77 -5.50 17.04
N ASP A 799 -27.97 -6.51 16.75
CA ASP A 799 -26.60 -6.35 16.26
C ASP A 799 -26.59 -6.62 14.75
N LEU A 800 -25.71 -5.90 14.05
CA LEU A 800 -25.48 -6.01 12.62
C LEU A 800 -24.10 -6.62 12.40
N ASP A 801 -24.05 -7.72 11.66
CA ASP A 801 -22.83 -8.43 11.29
C ASP A 801 -22.34 -7.93 9.93
N SER A 802 -23.10 -8.20 8.87
CA SER A 802 -22.74 -7.82 7.52
C SER A 802 -23.96 -7.40 6.71
N PHE A 803 -23.73 -6.74 5.58
CA PHE A 803 -24.75 -6.39 4.61
C PHE A 803 -24.29 -6.66 3.18
N THR A 804 -25.24 -6.91 2.28
CA THR A 804 -24.96 -7.15 0.86
C THR A 804 -25.92 -6.38 -0.02
N PHE A 805 -25.40 -5.56 -0.94
CA PHE A 805 -26.22 -4.93 -1.98
C PHE A 805 -26.49 -5.88 -3.14
N THR A 806 -27.77 -6.01 -3.48
CA THR A 806 -28.21 -6.63 -4.74
C THR A 806 -28.20 -5.56 -5.83
N THR A 807 -27.61 -5.87 -6.98
CA THR A 807 -27.58 -4.97 -8.15
C THR A 807 -28.44 -5.53 -9.28
N ALA A 808 -28.96 -4.67 -10.15
CA ALA A 808 -29.66 -5.07 -11.35
C ALA A 808 -28.74 -5.90 -12.27
N ALA A 809 -29.22 -7.05 -12.73
CA ALA A 809 -28.59 -7.84 -13.79
C ALA A 809 -28.35 -6.97 -15.04
N GLY A 810 -27.23 -7.14 -15.76
CA GLY A 810 -26.96 -6.39 -16.99
C GLY A 810 -28.08 -6.63 -18.02
N VAL A 811 -28.81 -5.57 -18.39
CA VAL A 811 -29.91 -5.63 -19.37
C VAL A 811 -29.52 -4.79 -20.58
N GLY A 812 -29.52 -5.40 -21.76
CA GLY A 812 -29.19 -4.70 -22.99
C GLY A 812 -28.90 -5.66 -24.16
N PRO A 813 -28.39 -5.13 -25.29
CA PRO A 813 -28.11 -5.94 -26.45
C PRO A 813 -26.85 -6.80 -26.26
N VAL A 814 -26.93 -8.07 -26.65
CA VAL A 814 -25.75 -8.88 -26.93
C VAL A 814 -25.36 -8.62 -28.39
N LYS A 815 -24.15 -8.10 -28.64
CA LYS A 815 -23.69 -7.74 -29.98
C LYS A 815 -22.63 -8.72 -30.47
N GLY A 816 -22.70 -9.12 -31.73
CA GLY A 816 -21.76 -10.06 -32.35
C GLY A 816 -21.19 -9.53 -33.66
N LEU A 817 -21.01 -10.43 -34.63
CA LEU A 817 -20.42 -10.16 -35.94
C LEU A 817 -20.96 -8.86 -36.59
N ALA A 818 -20.05 -8.01 -37.05
CA ALA A 818 -20.35 -6.71 -37.68
C ALA A 818 -21.23 -5.76 -36.84
N GLY A 819 -21.19 -5.90 -35.50
CA GLY A 819 -21.95 -5.05 -34.58
C GLY A 819 -23.46 -5.35 -34.54
N LYS A 820 -23.88 -6.47 -35.13
CA LYS A 820 -25.28 -6.92 -35.17
C LYS A 820 -25.71 -7.46 -33.81
N CYS A 821 -27.00 -7.34 -33.51
CA CYS A 821 -27.55 -7.79 -32.24
C CYS A 821 -27.99 -9.25 -32.33
N LEU A 822 -27.77 -10.00 -31.25
CA LEU A 822 -28.38 -11.31 -31.01
C LEU A 822 -29.89 -11.11 -30.89
N ASP A 823 -30.64 -11.78 -31.74
CA ASP A 823 -32.05 -11.49 -32.03
C ASP A 823 -32.88 -12.77 -31.93
N VAL A 824 -33.99 -12.69 -31.20
CA VAL A 824 -35.02 -13.72 -31.19
C VAL A 824 -35.82 -13.60 -32.48
N ARG A 825 -35.74 -14.61 -33.36
CA ARG A 825 -36.35 -14.56 -34.69
C ARG A 825 -37.83 -14.17 -34.62
N SER A 826 -38.15 -13.09 -35.35
CA SER A 826 -39.51 -12.52 -35.43
C SER A 826 -40.12 -12.12 -34.08
N GLY A 827 -39.32 -12.00 -33.02
CA GLY A 827 -39.80 -11.76 -31.66
C GLY A 827 -40.72 -12.87 -31.11
N ALA A 828 -40.64 -14.09 -31.64
CA ALA A 828 -41.49 -15.19 -31.21
C ALA A 828 -41.07 -15.71 -29.82
N THR A 829 -42.06 -15.99 -28.97
CA THR A 829 -41.84 -16.43 -27.58
C THR A 829 -42.03 -17.93 -27.37
N ALA A 830 -42.29 -18.69 -28.44
CA ALA A 830 -42.47 -20.14 -28.37
C ALA A 830 -41.15 -20.85 -28.04
N ASP A 831 -41.22 -21.95 -27.29
CA ASP A 831 -40.06 -22.81 -27.06
C ASP A 831 -39.55 -23.39 -28.38
N GLY A 832 -38.24 -23.33 -28.56
CA GLY A 832 -37.58 -23.74 -29.79
C GLY A 832 -37.51 -22.65 -30.85
N THR A 833 -37.84 -21.39 -30.53
CA THR A 833 -37.66 -20.28 -31.47
C THR A 833 -36.17 -20.11 -31.81
N GLN A 834 -35.83 -20.02 -33.09
CA GLN A 834 -34.45 -19.87 -33.55
C GLN A 834 -33.84 -18.53 -33.13
N ILE A 835 -32.60 -18.55 -32.66
CA ILE A 835 -31.80 -17.34 -32.46
C ILE A 835 -31.00 -17.00 -33.72
N GLN A 836 -30.93 -15.72 -34.04
CA GLN A 836 -30.27 -15.18 -35.22
C GLN A 836 -29.52 -13.90 -34.87
N ILE A 837 -28.81 -13.31 -35.85
CA ILE A 837 -28.35 -11.93 -35.76
C ILE A 837 -29.22 -11.02 -36.64
N TYR A 838 -29.37 -9.76 -36.21
CA TYR A 838 -30.11 -8.75 -36.96
C TYR A 838 -29.53 -7.35 -36.70
N THR A 839 -29.82 -6.39 -37.57
CA THR A 839 -29.51 -4.97 -37.32
C THR A 839 -30.08 -4.53 -35.97
N CYS A 840 -29.23 -3.94 -35.11
CA CYS A 840 -29.67 -3.49 -33.81
C CYS A 840 -30.77 -2.42 -33.96
N ASN A 841 -31.98 -2.72 -33.47
CA ASN A 841 -33.18 -1.90 -33.61
C ASN A 841 -33.85 -1.58 -32.26
N GLY A 842 -33.26 -2.01 -31.15
CA GLY A 842 -33.71 -1.68 -29.79
C GLY A 842 -35.02 -2.34 -29.37
N THR A 843 -35.51 -3.32 -30.12
CA THR A 843 -36.74 -4.05 -29.77
C THR A 843 -36.52 -5.04 -28.63
N GLY A 844 -37.63 -5.51 -28.03
CA GLY A 844 -37.58 -6.55 -27.00
C GLY A 844 -36.91 -7.85 -27.47
N SER A 845 -36.92 -8.13 -28.78
CA SER A 845 -36.27 -9.29 -29.39
C SER A 845 -34.75 -9.27 -29.30
N GLN A 846 -34.15 -8.12 -29.00
CA GLN A 846 -32.72 -7.90 -28.90
C GLN A 846 -32.28 -7.48 -27.49
N THR A 847 -33.22 -7.48 -26.54
CA THR A 847 -32.96 -7.11 -25.15
C THR A 847 -32.71 -8.37 -24.34
N TRP A 848 -31.47 -8.56 -23.92
CA TRP A 848 -31.04 -9.71 -23.14
C TRP A 848 -30.71 -9.29 -21.71
N THR A 849 -31.12 -10.11 -20.76
CA THR A 849 -30.74 -9.99 -19.35
C THR A 849 -29.68 -11.03 -19.04
N ARG A 850 -28.51 -10.62 -18.56
CA ARG A 850 -27.47 -11.52 -18.08
C ARG A 850 -27.67 -11.77 -16.59
N ASN A 851 -27.99 -13.01 -16.24
CA ASN A 851 -28.11 -13.45 -14.86
C ASN A 851 -27.18 -14.65 -14.62
N GLY A 852 -26.03 -14.40 -14.00
CA GLY A 852 -24.95 -15.38 -13.86
C GLY A 852 -24.48 -15.91 -15.21
N GLN A 853 -24.61 -17.22 -15.42
CA GLN A 853 -24.29 -17.91 -16.68
C GLN A 853 -25.48 -17.96 -17.66
N THR A 854 -26.64 -17.39 -17.32
CA THR A 854 -27.82 -17.43 -18.21
C THR A 854 -28.00 -16.10 -18.94
N LEU A 855 -28.27 -16.17 -20.24
CA LEU A 855 -28.76 -15.04 -21.04
C LEU A 855 -30.25 -15.23 -21.29
N ARG A 856 -31.06 -14.21 -20.98
CA ARG A 856 -32.52 -14.32 -21.02
C ARG A 856 -33.16 -13.25 -21.90
N ALA A 857 -34.14 -13.66 -22.70
CA ALA A 857 -35.02 -12.78 -23.47
C ALA A 857 -36.46 -13.27 -23.32
N PHE A 858 -37.43 -12.36 -23.21
CA PHE A 858 -38.86 -12.70 -23.02
C PHE A 858 -39.13 -13.69 -21.87
N GLY A 859 -38.35 -13.63 -20.78
CA GLY A 859 -38.48 -14.55 -19.64
C GLY A 859 -37.97 -15.97 -19.89
N LYS A 860 -37.34 -16.21 -21.04
CA LYS A 860 -36.80 -17.50 -21.47
C LYS A 860 -35.28 -17.44 -21.67
N CYS A 861 -34.64 -18.60 -21.70
CA CYS A 861 -33.19 -18.74 -21.71
C CYS A 861 -32.66 -18.98 -23.14
N LEU A 862 -31.45 -18.49 -23.41
CA LEU A 862 -30.63 -18.90 -24.55
C LEU A 862 -30.22 -20.36 -24.35
N ASP A 863 -30.65 -21.24 -25.25
CA ASP A 863 -30.65 -22.69 -25.04
C ASP A 863 -30.04 -23.41 -26.26
N ILE A 864 -29.35 -24.52 -25.99
CA ILE A 864 -28.91 -25.45 -27.02
C ILE A 864 -30.00 -26.50 -27.24
N ALA A 865 -30.50 -26.62 -28.48
CA ALA A 865 -31.58 -27.54 -28.80
C ALA A 865 -31.27 -28.98 -28.38
N GLY A 866 -32.07 -29.50 -27.44
CA GLY A 866 -31.94 -30.84 -26.89
C GLY A 866 -30.67 -31.08 -26.05
N GLY A 867 -29.92 -30.02 -25.69
CA GLY A 867 -28.64 -30.14 -25.00
C GLY A 867 -27.57 -30.88 -25.80
N ALA A 868 -27.69 -30.92 -27.14
CA ALA A 868 -26.75 -31.61 -28.01
C ALA A 868 -25.40 -30.88 -28.11
N SER A 869 -24.34 -31.61 -28.44
CA SER A 869 -22.97 -31.08 -28.54
C SER A 869 -22.41 -31.11 -29.97
N ALA A 870 -23.22 -31.39 -30.99
CA ALA A 870 -22.75 -31.44 -32.38
C ALA A 870 -22.56 -30.02 -32.97
N ASP A 871 -21.58 -29.85 -33.84
CA ASP A 871 -21.41 -28.61 -34.61
C ASP A 871 -22.62 -28.37 -35.52
N GLY A 872 -23.10 -27.13 -35.55
CA GLY A 872 -24.31 -26.74 -36.27
C GLY A 872 -25.60 -26.93 -35.47
N THR A 873 -25.52 -27.40 -34.21
CA THR A 873 -26.70 -27.53 -33.35
C THR A 873 -27.39 -26.18 -33.18
N LYS A 874 -28.71 -26.17 -33.35
CA LYS A 874 -29.53 -24.98 -33.24
C LYS A 874 -29.44 -24.34 -31.84
N ILE A 875 -29.19 -23.04 -31.82
CA ILE A 875 -29.41 -22.20 -30.63
C ILE A 875 -30.81 -21.60 -30.69
N GLN A 876 -31.52 -21.70 -29.58
CA GLN A 876 -32.93 -21.41 -29.51
C GLN A 876 -33.31 -20.64 -28.24
N LEU A 877 -34.51 -20.06 -28.24
CA LEU A 877 -35.17 -19.58 -27.05
C LEU A 877 -35.98 -20.71 -26.43
N TYR A 878 -35.78 -20.97 -25.13
CA TYR A 878 -36.47 -22.05 -24.43
C TYR A 878 -36.79 -21.70 -22.98
N THR A 879 -37.85 -22.27 -22.43
CA THR A 879 -38.22 -22.13 -21.01
C THR A 879 -37.01 -22.44 -20.11
N CYS A 880 -36.67 -21.51 -19.22
CA CYS A 880 -35.54 -21.69 -18.31
C CYS A 880 -35.80 -22.90 -17.39
N ASN A 881 -34.97 -23.93 -17.50
CA ASN A 881 -35.13 -25.21 -16.80
C ASN A 881 -33.90 -25.58 -15.93
N GLY A 882 -32.88 -24.73 -15.90
CA GLY A 882 -31.67 -24.92 -15.08
C GLY A 882 -30.69 -25.96 -15.63
N SER A 883 -30.92 -26.48 -16.84
CA SER A 883 -29.99 -27.42 -17.49
C SER A 883 -28.70 -26.74 -17.93
N GLY A 884 -27.63 -27.53 -18.06
CA GLY A 884 -26.34 -27.05 -18.57
C GLY A 884 -26.40 -26.49 -20.00
N ALA A 885 -27.43 -26.83 -20.79
CA ALA A 885 -27.67 -26.31 -22.13
C ALA A 885 -27.99 -24.81 -22.15
N GLN A 886 -28.35 -24.25 -21.00
CA GLN A 886 -28.73 -22.84 -20.83
C GLN A 886 -27.62 -22.00 -20.20
N ASN A 887 -26.49 -22.62 -19.87
CA ASN A 887 -25.33 -21.97 -19.27
C ASN A 887 -24.35 -21.50 -20.36
N TRP A 888 -23.90 -20.27 -20.23
CA TRP A 888 -23.03 -19.58 -21.17
C TRP A 888 -22.00 -18.77 -20.39
N THR A 889 -20.74 -19.13 -20.56
CA THR A 889 -19.60 -18.50 -19.92
C THR A 889 -18.88 -17.64 -20.94
N TYR A 890 -18.91 -16.33 -20.70
CA TYR A 890 -18.16 -15.37 -21.50
C TYR A 890 -16.68 -15.48 -21.21
N GLN A 891 -15.89 -15.71 -22.25
CA GLN A 891 -14.44 -15.74 -22.18
C GLN A 891 -13.92 -14.35 -22.54
N THR A 892 -13.47 -13.61 -21.54
CA THR A 892 -12.99 -12.23 -21.74
C THR A 892 -11.69 -12.17 -22.55
N SER A 893 -10.89 -13.24 -22.55
CA SER A 893 -9.62 -13.33 -23.27
C SER A 893 -9.76 -13.36 -24.80
N ASP A 894 -10.82 -13.97 -25.32
CA ASP A 894 -11.05 -14.09 -26.76
C ASP A 894 -12.44 -13.60 -27.21
N GLN A 895 -13.24 -13.09 -26.27
CA GLN A 895 -14.60 -12.57 -26.44
C GLN A 895 -15.61 -13.64 -26.88
N THR A 896 -15.30 -14.93 -26.71
CA THR A 896 -16.22 -16.01 -27.06
C THR A 896 -17.27 -16.25 -25.96
N LEU A 897 -18.46 -16.68 -26.35
CA LEU A 897 -19.47 -17.15 -25.39
C LEU A 897 -19.53 -18.68 -25.44
N ARG A 898 -19.02 -19.35 -24.41
CA ARG A 898 -18.83 -20.80 -24.37
C ARG A 898 -19.87 -21.48 -23.51
N ASN A 899 -20.48 -22.55 -24.02
CA ASN A 899 -21.35 -23.38 -23.21
C ASN A 899 -20.51 -24.43 -22.44
N PRO A 900 -20.50 -24.43 -21.10
CA PRO A 900 -19.65 -25.32 -20.32
C PRO A 900 -19.95 -26.82 -20.50
N GLN A 901 -21.22 -27.18 -20.77
CA GLN A 901 -21.61 -28.58 -20.96
C GLN A 901 -21.05 -29.17 -22.26
N SER A 902 -21.06 -28.40 -23.34
CA SER A 902 -20.60 -28.85 -24.66
C SER A 902 -19.15 -28.49 -24.97
N GLY A 903 -18.57 -27.55 -24.23
CA GLY A 903 -17.23 -27.00 -24.51
C GLY A 903 -17.17 -26.17 -25.80
N LYS A 904 -18.32 -25.78 -26.37
CA LYS A 904 -18.44 -25.15 -27.69
C LYS A 904 -18.93 -23.70 -27.61
N CYS A 905 -18.71 -22.96 -28.69
CA CYS A 905 -18.93 -21.52 -28.77
C CYS A 905 -20.27 -21.19 -29.44
N LEU A 906 -20.85 -20.06 -29.03
CA LEU A 906 -21.93 -19.39 -29.74
C LEU A 906 -21.38 -18.80 -31.04
N ASP A 907 -21.90 -19.22 -32.19
CA ASP A 907 -21.32 -18.90 -33.50
C ASP A 907 -22.39 -18.41 -34.49
N VAL A 908 -22.07 -17.33 -35.22
CA VAL A 908 -22.86 -16.86 -36.36
C VAL A 908 -22.53 -17.69 -37.59
N SER A 909 -23.52 -18.46 -38.06
CA SER A 909 -23.33 -19.49 -39.08
C SER A 909 -22.68 -18.95 -40.35
N GLY A 910 -21.57 -19.59 -40.73
CA GLY A 910 -20.82 -19.27 -41.96
C GLY A 910 -20.13 -17.90 -41.95
N GLY A 911 -20.04 -17.23 -40.80
CA GLY A 911 -19.51 -15.86 -40.71
C GLY A 911 -20.27 -14.85 -41.56
N ASN A 912 -21.55 -15.11 -41.82
CA ASN A 912 -22.39 -14.24 -42.64
C ASN A 912 -23.04 -13.15 -41.78
N SER A 913 -22.78 -11.88 -42.09
CA SER A 913 -23.30 -10.72 -41.36
C SER A 913 -24.66 -10.22 -41.86
N ALA A 914 -25.29 -10.92 -42.80
CA ALA A 914 -26.64 -10.60 -43.27
C ALA A 914 -27.68 -10.78 -42.16
N ASP A 915 -28.69 -9.91 -42.15
CA ASP A 915 -29.80 -9.99 -41.21
C ASP A 915 -30.54 -11.32 -41.36
N SER A 916 -30.98 -11.89 -40.23
CA SER A 916 -31.61 -13.21 -40.11
C SER A 916 -30.68 -14.42 -40.26
N THR A 917 -29.36 -14.20 -40.33
CA THR A 917 -28.38 -15.29 -40.25
C THR A 917 -28.50 -15.99 -38.89
N ILE A 918 -28.60 -17.31 -38.91
CA ILE A 918 -28.79 -18.10 -37.69
C ILE A 918 -27.53 -18.13 -36.82
N VAL A 919 -27.77 -18.23 -35.51
CA VAL A 919 -26.74 -18.55 -34.53
C VAL A 919 -26.85 -20.03 -34.17
N HIS A 920 -25.72 -20.71 -34.14
CA HIS A 920 -25.62 -22.14 -33.85
C HIS A 920 -24.47 -22.44 -32.89
N LEU A 921 -24.43 -23.67 -32.37
CA LEU A 921 -23.31 -24.17 -31.58
C LEU A 921 -22.19 -24.61 -32.51
N TRP A 922 -20.96 -24.18 -32.26
CA TRP A 922 -19.81 -24.56 -33.09
C TRP A 922 -18.52 -24.72 -32.28
N THR A 923 -17.59 -25.51 -32.79
CA THR A 923 -16.25 -25.65 -32.21
C THR A 923 -15.57 -24.28 -32.09
N CYS A 924 -15.09 -23.97 -30.88
CA CYS A 924 -14.42 -22.71 -30.60
C CYS A 924 -13.16 -22.56 -31.46
N THR A 925 -13.11 -21.51 -32.27
CA THR A 925 -12.02 -21.26 -33.22
C THR A 925 -11.31 -19.98 -32.82
N ALA A 926 -9.99 -20.07 -32.59
CA ALA A 926 -9.18 -18.93 -32.20
C ALA A 926 -9.32 -17.79 -33.24
N ASN A 927 -9.55 -16.57 -32.75
CA ASN A 927 -9.69 -15.35 -33.56
C ASN A 927 -10.86 -15.32 -34.57
N ALA A 928 -11.81 -16.25 -34.51
CA ALA A 928 -12.98 -16.24 -35.38
C ALA A 928 -13.92 -15.06 -35.05
N ALA A 929 -14.01 -14.08 -35.95
CA ALA A 929 -14.82 -12.87 -35.74
C ALA A 929 -16.31 -13.15 -35.53
N ASN A 930 -16.81 -14.27 -36.09
CA ASN A 930 -18.19 -14.72 -35.98
C ASN A 930 -18.52 -15.44 -34.65
N GLN A 931 -17.53 -15.61 -33.76
CA GLN A 931 -17.70 -16.15 -32.41
C GLN A 931 -17.47 -15.12 -31.30
N LYS A 932 -17.16 -13.87 -31.66
CA LYS A 932 -16.92 -12.78 -30.71
C LYS A 932 -18.21 -12.06 -30.37
N TRP A 933 -18.43 -11.86 -29.08
CA TRP A 933 -19.63 -11.23 -28.55
C TRP A 933 -19.28 -10.12 -27.54
N THR A 934 -20.17 -9.14 -27.43
CA THR A 934 -20.20 -8.14 -26.37
C THR A 934 -21.50 -8.36 -25.60
N LEU A 935 -21.41 -8.46 -24.28
CA LEU A 935 -22.56 -8.64 -23.39
C LEU A 935 -23.04 -7.29 -22.82
N PRO A 936 -24.32 -7.19 -22.42
CA PRO A 936 -24.87 -6.00 -21.77
C PRO A 936 -24.37 -5.75 -20.35
#